data_AF-A0A7J6D3J4-F1
#
_entry.id   AF-A0A7J6D3J4-F1
#
_cell.length_a   1.000
_cell.length_b   1.000
_cell.length_c   1.000
_cell.angle_alpha   90.00
_cell.angle_beta   90.00
_cell.angle_gamma   90.00
#
_symmetry.space_group_name_H-M   'P 1'
#
loop_
_entity.id
_entity.type
_entity.pdbx_description
1 polymer ?
#
loop_
_entity_poly.entity_id
_entity_poly.type
_entity_poly.pdbx_seq_one_letter_code
_entity_poly.pdbx_strand_id
1 'polypeptide(L)'
;MGGLQKKKYESGAVTNYVSRNKARKKLSLSLADFRRLCILKGIYPHEPKHKKKVNKGSTAPRTFYLLKDIRFLLHEPIVGKFREYKIFVRKLRKAYGKAEWSGVERMKENKPVYKLDHIIKERYPTFIDAVRDVDDALSMCFLFSTFARTGKCHVQTIQLCRRLGVEWMNYIIASRSLRKVFLSIKGIYYQAEVLGQTITWILPYQFAHDHPTDVDYRVMATFTELYTTLLGFVNFRLYQTVNLVYPPKLDGQGEFNLKSESEEDYALESESYSEKLSALSASLARTVPLAEDEEAELDHFPAEGEDLEKMESREKIELEQNKQKKLFEGLKFFLNREVPRESLAFVIRCFGGQVSWDKSLCIGSTYDETDETITHHIVDRPSIDKQYINRYYIQPQWVYDCVNGKILLPVEEYFLGVTLPPHLSPFVEESEGDYVPPEKLKLLALQRGEKPQAEYDEEEEEEDEDDEEEDDQSEDEDEAEDEANLAKMEGKRAQGKSLSVKVTPGKAKPENRMRAEQEEKAEEKRLAIMMMKKKEKYLYDKIMFGKKRHVREANKLAAKRKAHDDGNKADKKKKKKKNCDRNLHDLGFLPGSNQVAMMVGKPVRQWRSICKGLILGALLTICMILLYCLSAPEVQFGLQEVPVPYSCAHRPSAAPSSTISNSSHHASGQQTCTPKVDIMFMKTHKTASSTFLNILFRFGERHHLKFAFPNSRNDFFYPSSFHRSQVKDYRPGMCFNIICNHMRFNAAEVAKVLPADTSYITILRDPADLAESSFHYFGRIVPLTWKLSGDDKLREFLTDPKLYYDPEGFSSFYLKNLLFFDFGQDNNLHPDDPKVDEAIQAIAKRFHLVMLVEHFEESLILLKDTLCWDMEDLVFFKLNARKGSTVSKLTPELRAKALEWNAIDWKLYQYFNATFWHKVDAYGRERMARDVAELRRRNAEMASICIDGGHAVDAGSILETSMQPWQPIGERSIMGYNLKKNVDKAHRKLCRKMLTPELQYLTDMGVNLWITRLWGRIREILHW
;
A
#
# COMPACT_ATOMS: atom_id res chain seq x y z
N MET A 1 3.33 71.10 -12.47
CA MET A 1 3.24 70.04 -11.44
C MET A 1 3.65 68.70 -12.04
N GLY A 2 4.95 68.39 -12.05
CA GLY A 2 5.46 67.13 -12.60
C GLY A 2 5.73 66.13 -11.49
N GLY A 3 4.83 65.17 -11.28
CA GLY A 3 5.11 64.04 -10.39
C GLY A 3 6.24 63.17 -10.95
N LEU A 4 7.17 62.74 -10.09
CA LEU A 4 8.25 61.81 -10.43
C LEU A 4 7.68 60.57 -11.15
N GLN A 5 8.26 60.18 -12.29
CA GLN A 5 7.85 58.99 -13.04
C GLN A 5 7.85 57.76 -12.12
N LYS A 6 6.69 57.14 -11.94
CA LYS A 6 6.54 55.91 -11.14
C LYS A 6 7.33 54.79 -11.79
N LYS A 7 8.18 54.11 -11.02
CA LYS A 7 8.96 52.96 -11.49
C LYS A 7 8.01 51.83 -11.92
N LYS A 8 8.37 51.16 -13.03
CA LYS A 8 7.61 50.01 -13.54
C LYS A 8 7.52 48.92 -12.47
N TYR A 9 6.34 48.30 -12.34
CA TYR A 9 6.03 47.21 -11.40
C TYR A 9 5.94 47.59 -9.92
N GLU A 10 5.89 48.89 -9.60
CA GLU A 10 5.69 49.39 -8.23
C GLU A 10 4.26 49.88 -7.95
N SER A 11 3.38 49.85 -8.96
CA SER A 11 1.96 50.24 -8.86
C SER A 11 1.04 49.32 -9.68
N GLY A 12 -0.26 49.36 -9.38
CA GLY A 12 -1.30 48.58 -10.07
C GLY A 12 -1.40 47.13 -9.59
N ALA A 13 -2.00 46.25 -10.39
CA ALA A 13 -2.25 44.85 -10.02
C ALA A 13 -1.00 44.08 -9.54
N VAL A 14 0.20 44.51 -9.88
CA VAL A 14 1.47 43.89 -9.45
C VAL A 14 1.69 43.97 -7.95
N THR A 15 1.20 45.02 -7.27
CA THR A 15 1.35 45.18 -5.81
C THR A 15 0.40 44.29 -5.03
N ASN A 16 -0.69 43.85 -5.65
CA ASN A 16 -1.73 43.06 -4.98
C ASN A 16 -1.32 41.59 -4.82
N TYR A 17 -0.40 41.10 -5.64
CA TYR A 17 0.00 39.69 -5.64
C TYR A 17 1.45 39.50 -5.20
N VAL A 18 1.70 38.39 -4.51
CA VAL A 18 3.03 37.95 -4.13
C VAL A 18 3.23 36.49 -4.52
N SER A 19 4.35 36.19 -5.18
CA SER A 19 4.68 34.79 -5.52
C SER A 19 4.92 33.95 -4.26
N ARG A 20 4.60 32.65 -4.28
CA ARG A 20 4.83 31.71 -3.16
C ARG A 20 6.21 31.82 -2.51
N ASN A 21 7.28 31.90 -3.31
CA ASN A 21 8.65 32.00 -2.78
C ASN A 21 8.91 33.30 -2.01
N LYS A 22 8.30 34.41 -2.44
CA LYS A 22 8.39 35.70 -1.75
C LYS A 22 7.53 35.70 -0.48
N ALA A 23 6.33 35.11 -0.53
CA ALA A 23 5.46 34.97 0.64
C ALA A 23 6.16 34.17 1.75
N ARG A 24 6.73 33.01 1.40
CA ARG A 24 7.51 32.17 2.31
C ARG A 24 8.69 32.92 2.96
N LYS A 25 9.42 33.71 2.16
CA LYS A 25 10.55 34.53 2.66
C LYS A 25 10.07 35.64 3.60
N LYS A 26 8.95 36.31 3.31
CA LYS A 26 8.37 37.35 4.18
C LYS A 26 7.96 36.79 5.55
N LEU A 27 7.31 35.63 5.58
CA LEU A 27 6.88 34.99 6.83
C LEU A 27 8.02 34.27 7.56
N SER A 28 9.18 34.10 6.92
CA SER A 28 10.33 33.35 7.45
C SER A 28 9.97 31.91 7.83
N LEU A 29 9.13 31.26 7.03
CA LEU A 29 8.67 29.89 7.26
C LEU A 29 9.28 28.91 6.25
N SER A 30 9.27 27.61 6.59
CA SER A 30 9.62 26.57 5.61
C SER A 30 8.49 26.39 4.61
N LEU A 31 8.72 25.67 3.50
CA LEU A 31 7.64 25.43 2.53
C LEU A 31 6.51 24.58 3.14
N ALA A 32 6.86 23.62 4.00
CA ALA A 32 5.89 22.76 4.65
C ALA A 32 5.03 23.55 5.66
N ASP A 33 5.68 24.35 6.52
CA ASP A 33 4.95 25.15 7.52
C ASP A 33 4.10 26.24 6.86
N PHE A 34 4.59 26.82 5.76
CA PHE A 34 3.81 27.79 4.98
C PHE A 34 2.55 27.15 4.39
N ARG A 35 2.66 25.94 3.80
CA ARG A 35 1.49 25.21 3.29
C ARG A 35 0.51 24.88 4.40
N ARG A 36 0.99 24.38 5.54
CA ARG A 36 0.16 24.09 6.73
C ARG A 36 -0.58 25.33 7.20
N LEU A 37 0.11 26.46 7.34
CA LEU A 37 -0.51 27.72 7.77
C LEU A 37 -1.57 28.21 6.78
N CYS A 38 -1.31 28.12 5.48
CA CYS A 38 -2.29 28.47 4.46
C CYS A 38 -3.55 27.60 4.55
N ILE A 39 -3.41 26.30 4.81
CA ILE A 39 -4.54 25.38 4.96
C ILE A 39 -5.35 25.74 6.22
N LEU A 40 -4.69 25.90 7.36
CA LEU A 40 -5.35 26.23 8.62
C LEU A 40 -6.17 27.53 8.53
N LYS A 41 -5.62 28.59 7.90
CA LYS A 41 -6.33 29.87 7.75
C LYS A 41 -7.22 29.96 6.49
N GLY A 42 -7.29 28.91 5.67
CA GLY A 42 -8.10 28.93 4.44
C GLY A 42 -7.61 29.92 3.36
N ILE A 43 -6.29 30.10 3.23
CA ILE A 43 -5.71 31.01 2.22
C ILE A 43 -5.31 30.23 0.98
N TYR A 44 -5.99 30.54 -0.12
CA TYR A 44 -5.83 29.85 -1.39
C TYR A 44 -4.90 30.61 -2.35
N PRO A 45 -4.24 29.88 -3.28
CA PRO A 45 -3.52 30.52 -4.36
C PRO A 45 -4.51 31.19 -5.34
N HIS A 46 -4.16 32.38 -5.82
CA HIS A 46 -4.96 33.14 -6.79
C HIS A 46 -4.26 33.24 -8.15
N GLU A 47 -5.06 33.20 -9.21
CA GLU A 47 -4.59 33.44 -10.57
C GLU A 47 -4.83 34.90 -10.98
N PRO A 48 -3.77 35.70 -11.22
CA PRO A 48 -3.94 37.10 -11.58
C PRO A 48 -4.45 37.24 -13.04
N LYS A 49 -5.47 38.09 -13.25
CA LYS A 49 -6.02 38.41 -14.59
C LYS A 49 -4.92 38.74 -15.62
N HIS A 50 -3.91 39.52 -15.22
CA HIS A 50 -2.75 39.86 -16.08
C HIS A 50 -1.43 39.24 -15.61
N LYS A 51 -1.23 37.95 -15.87
CA LYS A 51 -0.04 37.16 -15.48
C LYS A 51 1.29 37.82 -15.87
N LYS A 52 1.41 38.35 -17.08
CA LYS A 52 2.64 38.99 -17.60
C LYS A 52 3.01 40.25 -16.81
N LYS A 53 2.04 41.08 -16.41
CA LYS A 53 2.28 42.30 -15.61
C LYS A 53 2.76 41.93 -14.21
N VAL A 54 2.08 41.00 -13.53
CA VAL A 54 2.39 40.57 -12.16
C VAL A 54 3.73 39.84 -12.08
N ASN A 55 4.06 39.03 -13.10
CA ASN A 55 5.30 38.28 -13.14
C ASN A 55 6.47 39.03 -13.82
N LYS A 56 6.41 40.38 -13.82
CA LYS A 56 7.47 41.25 -14.36
C LYS A 56 7.92 40.88 -15.78
N GLY A 57 6.97 40.59 -16.66
CA GLY A 57 7.20 40.25 -18.07
C GLY A 57 7.27 38.76 -18.38
N SER A 58 7.36 37.87 -17.38
CA SER A 58 7.47 36.42 -17.59
C SER A 58 6.11 35.72 -17.68
N THR A 59 5.94 34.78 -18.62
CA THR A 59 4.75 33.92 -18.76
C THR A 59 4.88 32.58 -18.03
N ALA A 60 5.95 32.38 -17.25
CA ALA A 60 6.18 31.11 -16.55
C ALA A 60 5.06 30.83 -15.52
N PRO A 61 4.58 29.56 -15.41
CA PRO A 61 3.55 29.19 -14.45
C PRO A 61 4.08 29.38 -13.02
N ARG A 62 3.44 30.26 -12.26
CA ARG A 62 3.79 30.56 -10.87
C ARG A 62 2.53 30.70 -10.04
N THR A 63 2.59 30.16 -8.83
CA THR A 63 1.55 30.32 -7.82
C THR A 63 1.68 31.68 -7.14
N PHE A 64 0.60 32.46 -7.19
CA PHE A 64 0.48 33.76 -6.53
C PHE A 64 -0.50 33.70 -5.36
N TYR A 65 -0.26 34.52 -4.36
CA TYR A 65 -1.13 34.77 -3.22
C TYR A 65 -1.40 36.27 -3.13
N LEU A 66 -2.50 36.68 -2.51
CA LEU A 66 -2.75 38.10 -2.30
C LEU A 66 -1.82 38.63 -1.20
N LEU A 67 -1.30 39.84 -1.40
CA LEU A 67 -0.39 40.46 -0.44
C LEU A 67 -1.10 40.78 0.88
N LYS A 68 -2.41 41.10 0.82
CA LYS A 68 -3.24 41.35 2.01
C LYS A 68 -3.31 40.10 2.91
N ASP A 69 -3.52 38.91 2.33
CA ASP A 69 -3.61 37.65 3.09
C ASP A 69 -2.27 37.29 3.73
N ILE A 70 -1.16 37.53 3.03
CA ILE A 70 0.18 37.29 3.60
C ILE A 70 0.51 38.29 4.72
N ARG A 71 0.00 39.52 4.67
CA ARG A 71 0.12 40.46 5.79
C ARG A 71 -0.71 39.99 6.97
N PHE A 72 -1.92 39.49 6.73
CA PHE A 72 -2.77 38.91 7.76
C PHE A 72 -2.08 37.72 8.46
N LEU A 73 -1.48 36.80 7.70
CA LEU A 73 -0.70 35.67 8.24
C LEU A 73 0.50 36.08 9.10
N LEU A 74 1.03 37.29 8.94
CA LEU A 74 2.20 37.73 9.70
C LEU A 74 1.88 37.97 11.18
N HIS A 75 0.62 38.28 11.49
CA HIS A 75 0.12 38.52 12.84
C HIS A 75 -0.48 37.27 13.51
N GLU A 76 -0.45 36.12 12.83
CA GLU A 76 -1.04 34.88 13.32
C GLU A 76 -0.19 34.24 14.45
N PRO A 77 -0.74 34.00 15.66
CA PRO A 77 0.00 33.46 16.81
C PRO A 77 0.61 32.07 16.56
N ILE A 78 0.00 31.24 15.68
CA ILE A 78 0.54 29.92 15.32
C ILE A 78 1.95 30.01 14.72
N VAL A 79 2.27 31.11 14.04
CA VAL A 79 3.62 31.34 13.49
C VAL A 79 4.67 31.36 14.61
N GLY A 80 4.33 31.93 15.77
CA GLY A 80 5.15 31.89 16.98
C GLY A 80 5.35 30.45 17.48
N LYS A 81 4.27 29.68 17.57
CA LYS A 81 4.30 28.27 17.99
C LYS A 81 5.14 27.38 17.07
N PHE A 82 5.11 27.59 15.75
CA PHE A 82 6.00 26.87 14.84
C PHE A 82 7.49 27.16 15.09
N ARG A 83 7.81 28.38 15.53
CA ARG A 83 9.19 28.76 15.89
C ARG A 83 9.58 28.14 17.23
N GLU A 84 8.72 28.19 18.24
CA GLU A 84 8.90 27.50 19.52
C GLU A 84 9.15 26.00 19.32
N TYR A 85 8.35 25.34 18.48
CA TYR A 85 8.53 23.93 18.17
C TYR A 85 9.88 23.62 17.53
N LYS A 86 10.38 24.48 16.63
CA LYS A 86 11.73 24.33 16.06
C LYS A 86 12.83 24.51 17.09
N ILE A 87 12.67 25.45 18.02
CA ILE A 87 13.59 25.64 19.14
C ILE A 87 13.58 24.40 20.04
N PHE A 88 12.38 23.88 20.36
CA PHE A 88 12.19 22.64 21.10
C PHE A 88 12.92 21.47 20.44
N VAL A 89 12.73 21.23 19.14
CA VAL A 89 13.44 20.15 18.41
C VAL A 89 14.96 20.31 18.45
N ARG A 90 15.47 21.54 18.36
CA ARG A 90 16.92 21.82 18.48
C ARG A 90 17.44 21.53 19.90
N LYS A 91 16.71 21.95 20.94
CA LYS A 91 17.04 21.66 22.34
C LYS A 91 17.01 20.15 22.62
N LEU A 92 15.98 19.47 22.13
CA LEU A 92 15.82 18.02 22.25
C LEU A 92 16.98 17.27 21.58
N ARG A 93 17.35 17.62 20.34
CA ARG A 93 18.52 17.06 19.67
C ARG A 93 19.82 17.30 20.43
N LYS A 94 19.99 18.50 21.00
CA LYS A 94 21.17 18.82 21.82
C LYS A 94 21.22 17.96 23.08
N ALA A 95 20.08 17.73 23.74
CA ALA A 95 20.00 16.90 24.94
C ALA A 95 20.25 15.41 24.62
N TYR A 96 19.69 14.90 23.52
CA TYR A 96 20.00 13.57 23.00
C TYR A 96 21.48 13.40 22.68
N GLY A 97 22.09 14.37 21.98
CA GLY A 97 23.52 14.32 21.66
C GLY A 97 24.45 14.41 22.87
N LYS A 98 23.93 14.89 24.01
CA LYS A 98 24.62 14.91 25.30
C LYS A 98 24.30 13.72 26.21
N ALA A 99 23.39 12.83 25.80
CA ALA A 99 22.86 11.73 26.60
C ALA A 99 22.23 12.15 27.95
N GLU A 100 21.66 13.36 28.04
CA GLU A 100 20.93 13.85 29.23
C GLU A 100 19.47 13.33 29.24
N TRP A 101 19.26 12.06 29.61
CA TRP A 101 17.95 11.37 29.49
C TRP A 101 16.80 12.01 30.29
N SER A 102 17.04 12.42 31.54
CA SER A 102 16.04 13.11 32.37
C SER A 102 15.64 14.48 31.79
N GLY A 103 16.60 15.19 31.20
CA GLY A 103 16.34 16.44 30.49
C GLY A 103 15.49 16.22 29.23
N VAL A 104 15.77 15.13 28.49
CA VAL A 104 14.99 14.73 27.30
C VAL A 104 13.53 14.43 27.67
N GLU A 105 13.29 13.69 28.75
CA GLU A 105 11.95 13.32 29.19
C GLU A 105 11.14 14.54 29.64
N ARG A 106 11.69 15.37 30.53
CA ARG A 106 11.07 16.64 30.93
C ARG A 106 10.80 17.57 29.74
N MET A 107 11.69 17.58 28.75
CA MET A 107 11.45 18.35 27.53
C MET A 107 10.32 17.77 26.69
N LYS A 108 10.20 16.43 26.57
CA LYS A 108 9.09 15.77 25.86
C LYS A 108 7.74 16.09 26.49
N GLU A 109 7.65 16.11 27.82
CA GLU A 109 6.44 16.52 28.55
C GLU A 109 6.07 17.97 28.23
N ASN A 110 7.08 18.87 28.21
CA ASN A 110 6.92 20.28 27.88
C ASN A 110 6.88 20.58 26.36
N LYS A 111 6.41 19.64 25.54
CA LYS A 111 6.31 19.82 24.09
C LYS A 111 5.36 20.99 23.77
N PRO A 112 5.79 21.99 22.97
CA PRO A 112 4.90 23.07 22.59
C PRO A 112 3.84 22.56 21.61
N VAL A 113 2.58 22.61 22.04
CA VAL A 113 1.39 22.32 21.23
C VAL A 113 0.64 23.63 20.98
N TYR A 114 0.10 23.80 19.77
CA TYR A 114 -0.79 24.91 19.46
C TYR A 114 -2.23 24.38 19.38
N LYS A 115 -3.19 25.26 19.64
CA LYS A 115 -4.62 25.00 19.49
C LYS A 115 -5.15 25.69 18.23
N LEU A 116 -6.22 25.16 17.66
CA LEU A 116 -6.87 25.70 16.47
C LEU A 116 -8.19 26.43 16.79
N ASP A 117 -8.57 26.49 18.07
CA ASP A 117 -9.85 26.97 18.56
C ASP A 117 -10.18 28.39 18.07
N HIS A 118 -9.20 29.31 18.08
CA HIS A 118 -9.41 30.68 17.60
C HIS A 118 -9.56 30.74 16.08
N ILE A 119 -8.87 29.88 15.33
CA ILE A 119 -9.00 29.80 13.87
C ILE A 119 -10.39 29.32 13.48
N ILE A 120 -10.91 28.30 14.16
CA ILE A 120 -12.25 27.78 13.88
C ILE A 120 -13.30 28.87 14.12
N LYS A 121 -13.22 29.58 15.26
CA LYS A 121 -14.15 30.67 15.60
C LYS A 121 -14.05 31.87 14.65
N GLU A 122 -12.85 32.19 14.17
CA GLU A 122 -12.65 33.26 13.18
C GLU A 122 -13.17 32.87 11.79
N ARG A 123 -13.02 31.60 11.40
CA ARG A 123 -13.44 31.09 10.08
C ARG A 123 -14.96 30.86 10.03
N TYR A 124 -15.56 30.48 11.15
CA TYR A 124 -16.98 30.20 11.30
C TYR A 124 -17.56 31.06 12.43
N PRO A 125 -17.95 32.31 12.13
CA PRO A 125 -18.49 33.23 13.13
C PRO A 125 -19.83 32.77 13.70
N THR A 126 -20.65 32.11 12.88
CA THR A 126 -21.93 31.53 13.30
C THR A 126 -21.86 30.00 13.32
N PHE A 127 -22.71 29.39 14.14
CA PHE A 127 -22.78 27.93 14.21
C PHE A 127 -23.28 27.31 12.90
N ILE A 128 -24.24 27.96 12.23
CA ILE A 128 -24.80 27.48 10.96
C ILE A 128 -23.74 27.49 9.85
N ASP A 129 -22.86 28.49 9.83
CA ASP A 129 -21.73 28.52 8.88
C ASP A 129 -20.77 27.33 9.10
N ALA A 130 -20.56 26.93 10.35
CA ALA A 130 -19.79 25.73 10.66
C ALA A 130 -20.48 24.48 10.13
N VAL A 131 -21.78 24.32 10.40
CA VAL A 131 -22.59 23.16 9.98
C VAL A 131 -22.63 23.01 8.44
N ARG A 132 -22.69 24.12 7.69
CA ARG A 132 -22.69 24.09 6.21
C ARG A 132 -21.40 23.50 5.60
N ASP A 133 -20.26 23.65 6.28
CA ASP A 133 -18.96 23.17 5.82
C ASP A 133 -18.57 21.78 6.40
N VAL A 134 -19.48 21.12 7.15
CA VAL A 134 -19.20 19.85 7.83
C VAL A 134 -19.12 18.65 6.87
N ASP A 135 -19.75 18.71 5.69
CA ASP A 135 -19.80 17.63 4.69
C ASP A 135 -18.42 17.10 4.30
N ASP A 136 -17.50 18.02 3.96
CA ASP A 136 -16.10 17.71 3.62
C ASP A 136 -15.34 17.17 4.84
N ALA A 137 -15.62 17.73 6.03
CA ALA A 137 -14.98 17.34 7.27
C ALA A 137 -15.33 15.89 7.64
N LEU A 138 -16.60 15.52 7.55
CA LEU A 138 -17.09 14.17 7.80
C LEU A 138 -16.48 13.17 6.81
N SER A 139 -16.55 13.47 5.52
CA SER A 139 -16.03 12.58 4.46
C SER A 139 -14.53 12.31 4.64
N MET A 140 -13.75 13.33 5.00
CA MET A 140 -12.32 13.18 5.30
C MET A 140 -12.07 12.42 6.61
N CYS A 141 -12.83 12.66 7.68
CA CYS A 141 -12.68 11.94 8.94
C CYS A 141 -13.03 10.45 8.79
N PHE A 142 -14.12 10.12 8.09
CA PHE A 142 -14.48 8.73 7.81
C PHE A 142 -13.44 8.04 6.93
N LEU A 143 -12.87 8.72 5.94
CA LEU A 143 -11.74 8.18 5.16
C LEU A 143 -10.53 7.86 6.05
N PHE A 144 -10.08 8.80 6.88
CA PHE A 144 -8.95 8.58 7.79
C PHE A 144 -9.23 7.48 8.82
N SER A 145 -10.50 7.27 9.19
CA SER A 145 -10.90 6.22 10.13
C SER A 145 -10.65 4.81 9.57
N THR A 146 -10.64 4.64 8.23
CA THR A 146 -10.39 3.36 7.55
C THR A 146 -8.91 3.06 7.32
N PHE A 147 -8.02 4.05 7.44
CA PHE A 147 -6.59 3.84 7.20
C PHE A 147 -5.97 2.93 8.28
N ALA A 148 -5.16 1.98 7.83
CA ALA A 148 -4.33 1.18 8.71
C ALA A 148 -3.27 2.04 9.41
N ARG A 149 -2.83 1.62 10.60
CA ARG A 149 -1.73 2.26 11.36
C ARG A 149 -0.40 2.15 10.60
N THR A 150 -0.16 3.06 9.66
CA THR A 150 1.10 3.17 8.92
C THR A 150 1.93 4.33 9.44
N GLY A 151 3.27 4.28 9.27
CA GLY A 151 4.17 5.35 9.72
C GLY A 151 4.01 6.70 9.00
N LYS A 152 3.09 6.83 8.03
CA LYS A 152 2.81 8.07 7.28
C LYS A 152 1.73 8.93 7.95
N CYS A 153 0.79 8.31 8.66
CA CYS A 153 -0.33 8.99 9.33
C CYS A 153 -0.15 8.89 10.85
N HIS A 154 -0.50 9.94 11.59
CA HIS A 154 -0.39 9.90 13.04
C HIS A 154 -1.52 9.06 13.62
N VAL A 155 -1.19 8.04 14.40
CA VAL A 155 -2.16 7.12 15.05
C VAL A 155 -3.20 7.89 15.87
N GLN A 156 -2.79 8.93 16.60
CA GLN A 156 -3.69 9.76 17.41
C GLN A 156 -4.78 10.43 16.57
N THR A 157 -4.44 10.91 15.37
CA THR A 157 -5.40 11.53 14.46
C THR A 157 -6.42 10.52 13.95
N ILE A 158 -6.00 9.29 13.64
CA ILE A 158 -6.89 8.21 13.18
C ILE A 158 -7.89 7.83 14.29
N GLN A 159 -7.40 7.68 15.54
CA GLN A 159 -8.25 7.40 16.70
C GLN A 159 -9.27 8.52 16.93
N LEU A 160 -8.83 9.78 16.87
CA LEU A 160 -9.72 10.92 17.02
C LEU A 160 -10.80 10.96 15.93
N CYS A 161 -10.44 10.69 14.67
CA CYS A 161 -11.42 10.59 13.57
C CYS A 161 -12.44 9.47 13.78
N ARG A 162 -12.01 8.31 14.29
CA ARG A 162 -12.92 7.19 14.61
C ARG A 162 -13.91 7.60 15.70
N ARG A 163 -13.42 8.20 16.79
CA ARG A 163 -14.25 8.68 17.89
C ARG A 163 -15.26 9.73 17.42
N LEU A 164 -14.81 10.81 16.80
CA LEU A 164 -15.68 11.91 16.33
C LEU A 164 -16.70 11.43 15.29
N GLY A 165 -16.33 10.45 14.45
CA GLY A 165 -17.27 9.85 13.49
C GLY A 165 -18.38 9.05 14.16
N VAL A 166 -18.07 8.29 15.22
CA VAL A 166 -19.09 7.56 16.01
C VAL A 166 -19.98 8.53 16.79
N GLU A 167 -19.40 9.57 17.39
CA GLU A 167 -20.15 10.64 18.05
C GLU A 167 -21.15 11.30 17.09
N TRP A 168 -20.72 11.61 15.85
CA TRP A 168 -21.62 12.13 14.82
C TRP A 168 -22.77 11.15 14.51
N MET A 169 -22.46 9.88 14.25
CA MET A 169 -23.48 8.87 13.95
C MET A 169 -24.47 8.70 15.11
N ASN A 170 -24.00 8.73 16.35
CA ASN A 170 -24.85 8.64 17.53
C ASN A 170 -25.77 9.85 17.68
N TYR A 171 -25.28 11.06 17.38
CA TYR A 171 -26.14 12.24 17.33
C TYR A 171 -27.26 12.09 16.30
N ILE A 172 -26.96 11.58 15.09
CA ILE A 172 -27.97 11.35 14.05
C ILE A 172 -28.98 10.27 14.45
N ILE A 173 -28.54 9.22 15.16
CA ILE A 173 -29.45 8.21 15.74
C ILE A 173 -30.38 8.86 16.78
N ALA A 174 -29.83 9.64 17.71
CA ALA A 174 -30.60 10.25 18.79
C ALA A 174 -31.58 11.33 18.28
N SER A 175 -31.17 12.12 17.29
CA SER A 175 -32.00 13.17 16.68
C SER A 175 -32.96 12.66 15.60
N ARG A 176 -32.82 11.40 15.14
CA ARG A 176 -33.58 10.80 14.03
C ARG A 176 -33.61 11.71 12.78
N SER A 177 -32.45 12.24 12.39
CA SER A 177 -32.31 13.28 11.34
C SER A 177 -31.91 12.76 9.96
N LEU A 178 -31.72 11.45 9.79
CA LEU A 178 -31.36 10.85 8.50
C LEU A 178 -32.53 10.95 7.49
N ARG A 179 -32.23 11.22 6.22
CA ARG A 179 -33.23 11.44 5.15
C ARG A 179 -33.04 10.55 3.93
N LYS A 180 -31.83 10.52 3.36
CA LYS A 180 -31.52 9.74 2.15
C LYS A 180 -30.31 8.85 2.37
N VAL A 181 -30.30 7.67 1.77
CA VAL A 181 -29.18 6.72 1.82
C VAL A 181 -28.94 6.14 0.43
N PHE A 182 -27.69 6.06 -0.02
CA PHE A 182 -27.38 5.47 -1.33
C PHE A 182 -26.09 4.68 -1.31
N LEU A 183 -26.15 3.44 -1.81
CA LEU A 183 -24.99 2.58 -1.92
C LEU A 183 -24.36 2.74 -3.30
N SER A 184 -23.13 3.23 -3.32
CA SER A 184 -22.31 3.36 -4.54
C SER A 184 -21.14 2.37 -4.50
N ILE A 185 -20.46 2.19 -5.63
CA ILE A 185 -19.18 1.48 -5.71
C ILE A 185 -18.10 2.18 -4.85
N LYS A 186 -18.17 3.51 -4.70
CA LYS A 186 -17.19 4.29 -3.92
C LYS A 186 -17.36 4.14 -2.40
N GLY A 187 -18.57 3.86 -1.95
CA GLY A 187 -18.97 3.91 -0.54
C GLY A 187 -20.45 4.20 -0.39
N ILE A 188 -20.88 4.46 0.84
CA ILE A 188 -22.27 4.71 1.22
C ILE A 188 -22.45 6.20 1.43
N TYR A 189 -23.39 6.81 0.70
CA TYR A 189 -23.77 8.21 0.85
C TYR A 189 -24.92 8.31 1.85
N TYR A 190 -24.75 9.17 2.86
CA TYR A 190 -25.79 9.51 3.81
C TYR A 190 -26.12 10.99 3.67
N GLN A 191 -27.40 11.31 3.72
CA GLN A 191 -27.89 12.69 3.83
C GLN A 191 -28.73 12.84 5.09
N ALA A 192 -28.37 13.80 5.93
CA ALA A 192 -29.14 14.17 7.12
C ALA A 192 -29.47 15.66 7.13
N GLU A 193 -30.55 16.00 7.81
CA GLU A 193 -31.02 17.36 7.98
C GLU A 193 -30.79 17.82 9.43
N VAL A 194 -29.84 18.73 9.64
CA VAL A 194 -29.44 19.20 10.97
C VAL A 194 -29.65 20.71 11.03
N LEU A 195 -30.54 21.17 11.92
CA LEU A 195 -30.89 22.60 12.08
C LEU A 195 -31.28 23.29 10.75
N GLY A 196 -32.02 22.59 9.89
CA GLY A 196 -32.46 23.11 8.58
C GLY A 196 -31.40 23.11 7.48
N GLN A 197 -30.18 22.63 7.75
CA GLN A 197 -29.15 22.43 6.73
C GLN A 197 -29.07 20.95 6.34
N THR A 198 -29.08 20.68 5.04
CA THR A 198 -28.83 19.35 4.50
C THR A 198 -27.33 19.11 4.42
N ILE A 199 -26.90 17.97 4.97
CA ILE A 199 -25.49 17.56 5.08
C ILE A 199 -25.36 16.22 4.38
N THR A 200 -24.49 16.13 3.38
CA THR A 200 -24.24 14.90 2.62
C THR A 200 -22.80 14.46 2.77
N TRP A 201 -22.57 13.25 3.29
CA TRP A 201 -21.23 12.71 3.47
C TRP A 201 -21.12 11.28 2.95
N ILE A 202 -19.89 10.88 2.60
CA ILE A 202 -19.57 9.53 2.13
C ILE A 202 -18.84 8.73 3.21
N LEU A 203 -19.33 7.53 3.48
CA LEU A 203 -18.68 6.52 4.28
C LEU A 203 -18.03 5.48 3.35
N PRO A 204 -16.69 5.38 3.27
CA PRO A 204 -16.04 4.34 2.49
C PRO A 204 -16.29 2.96 3.10
N TYR A 205 -16.35 1.93 2.25
CA TYR A 205 -16.42 0.55 2.72
C TYR A 205 -15.16 0.19 3.51
N GLN A 206 -15.32 -0.70 4.51
CA GLN A 206 -14.24 -1.14 5.37
C GLN A 206 -13.33 -2.18 4.72
N PHE A 207 -12.73 -1.81 3.59
CA PHE A 207 -11.70 -2.62 2.94
C PHE A 207 -10.30 -2.12 3.33
N ALA A 208 -9.34 -3.03 3.32
CA ALA A 208 -7.94 -2.66 3.46
C ALA A 208 -7.50 -1.93 2.19
N HIS A 209 -7.33 -0.61 2.26
CA HIS A 209 -6.87 0.20 1.14
C HIS A 209 -5.35 0.32 1.14
N ASP A 210 -4.74 0.08 -0.01
CA ASP A 210 -3.33 0.40 -0.24
C ASP A 210 -3.12 1.92 -0.27
N HIS A 211 -1.97 2.37 0.24
CA HIS A 211 -1.65 3.81 0.33
C HIS A 211 -0.89 4.25 -0.93
N PRO A 212 -1.55 4.87 -1.94
CA PRO A 212 -0.88 5.32 -3.17
C PRO A 212 0.25 6.32 -2.85
N THR A 213 1.37 6.19 -3.56
CA THR A 213 2.52 7.08 -3.36
C THR A 213 2.32 8.49 -3.91
N ASP A 214 1.34 8.68 -4.80
CA ASP A 214 1.09 9.94 -5.51
C ASP A 214 0.38 10.98 -4.64
N VAL A 215 -0.20 10.56 -3.52
CA VAL A 215 -0.97 11.42 -2.61
C VAL A 215 -0.09 11.99 -1.50
N ASP A 216 -0.14 13.30 -1.28
CA ASP A 216 0.58 13.99 -0.21
C ASP A 216 -0.19 13.92 1.12
N TYR A 217 -0.01 12.83 1.86
CA TYR A 217 -0.64 12.61 3.17
C TYR A 217 -0.33 13.70 4.20
N ARG A 218 0.75 14.47 4.03
CA ARG A 218 1.06 15.57 4.96
C ARG A 218 0.09 16.73 4.79
N VAL A 219 -0.35 16.99 3.56
CA VAL A 219 -1.39 17.98 3.27
C VAL A 219 -2.72 17.49 3.80
N MET A 220 -3.09 16.24 3.52
CA MET A 220 -4.34 15.67 4.04
C MET A 220 -4.37 15.68 5.57
N ALA A 221 -3.29 15.29 6.24
CA ALA A 221 -3.22 15.32 7.70
C ALA A 221 -3.45 16.72 8.30
N THR A 222 -3.03 17.79 7.61
CA THR A 222 -3.30 19.17 8.06
C THR A 222 -4.76 19.59 7.88
N PHE A 223 -5.44 19.07 6.85
CA PHE A 223 -6.88 19.25 6.71
C PHE A 223 -7.63 18.46 7.79
N THR A 224 -7.27 17.20 8.01
CA THR A 224 -7.87 16.35 9.05
C THR A 224 -7.68 16.94 10.44
N GLU A 225 -6.52 17.53 10.74
CA GLU A 225 -6.29 18.24 12.00
C GLU A 225 -7.29 19.40 12.20
N LEU A 226 -7.53 20.22 11.16
CA LEU A 226 -8.52 21.29 11.21
C LEU A 226 -9.95 20.73 11.36
N TYR A 227 -10.30 19.73 10.55
CA TYR A 227 -11.64 19.13 10.54
C TYR A 227 -11.98 18.40 11.83
N THR A 228 -11.03 17.71 12.47
CA THR A 228 -11.25 17.09 13.78
C THR A 228 -11.54 18.14 14.86
N THR A 229 -10.87 19.30 14.83
CA THR A 229 -11.20 20.40 15.76
C THR A 229 -12.57 21.01 15.46
N LEU A 230 -12.93 21.20 14.18
CA LEU A 230 -14.25 21.68 13.77
C LEU A 230 -15.36 20.73 14.25
N LEU A 231 -15.26 19.43 13.93
CA LEU A 231 -16.22 18.41 14.33
C LEU A 231 -16.35 18.31 15.86
N GLY A 232 -15.25 18.46 16.60
CA GLY A 232 -15.31 18.50 18.06
C GLY A 232 -16.18 19.65 18.61
N PHE A 233 -16.07 20.85 18.04
CA PHE A 233 -16.94 21.98 18.41
C PHE A 233 -18.40 21.77 17.98
N VAL A 234 -18.60 21.21 16.79
CA VAL A 234 -19.94 20.93 16.25
C VAL A 234 -20.64 19.87 17.10
N ASN A 235 -20.01 18.72 17.32
CA ASN A 235 -20.56 17.65 18.17
C ASN A 235 -20.85 18.16 19.58
N PHE A 236 -19.94 18.92 20.20
CA PHE A 236 -20.18 19.50 21.53
C PHE A 236 -21.48 20.31 21.59
N ARG A 237 -21.71 21.19 20.61
CA ARG A 237 -22.92 22.03 20.57
C ARG A 237 -24.17 21.21 20.23
N LEU A 238 -24.08 20.27 19.29
CA LEU A 238 -25.20 19.43 18.88
C LEU A 238 -25.70 18.52 20.00
N TYR A 239 -24.78 17.92 20.76
CA TYR A 239 -25.12 17.10 21.92
C TYR A 239 -25.83 17.92 23.01
N GLN A 240 -25.39 19.15 23.26
CA GLN A 240 -26.07 20.06 24.17
C GLN A 240 -27.49 20.41 23.70
N THR A 241 -27.72 20.54 22.39
CA THR A 241 -29.05 20.81 21.84
C THR A 241 -30.05 19.66 22.08
N VAL A 242 -29.57 18.42 22.15
CA VAL A 242 -30.40 17.20 22.36
C VAL A 242 -30.34 16.71 23.82
N ASN A 243 -29.83 17.53 24.75
CA ASN A 243 -29.71 17.21 26.18
C ASN A 243 -28.93 15.92 26.48
N LEU A 244 -27.88 15.65 25.68
CA LEU A 244 -26.97 14.53 25.88
C LEU A 244 -25.68 15.00 26.55
N VAL A 245 -25.08 14.14 27.38
CA VAL A 245 -23.78 14.41 28.00
C VAL A 245 -22.69 14.38 26.93
N TYR A 246 -21.77 15.36 26.95
CA TYR A 246 -20.59 15.38 26.08
C TYR A 246 -19.30 15.46 26.90
N PRO A 247 -18.30 14.58 26.67
CA PRO A 247 -18.30 13.43 25.75
C PRO A 247 -19.38 12.38 26.06
N PRO A 248 -19.89 11.65 25.05
CA PRO A 248 -20.98 10.69 25.25
C PRO A 248 -20.60 9.56 26.20
N LYS A 249 -21.53 9.21 27.09
CA LYS A 249 -21.46 8.03 27.96
C LYS A 249 -22.64 7.11 27.66
N LEU A 250 -22.46 5.79 27.81
CA LEU A 250 -23.54 4.81 27.64
C LEU A 250 -24.45 4.83 28.87
N ASP A 251 -25.75 4.62 28.66
CA ASP A 251 -26.72 4.43 29.72
C ASP A 251 -26.59 2.99 30.30
N GLY A 252 -26.62 2.86 31.62
CA GLY A 252 -25.94 1.77 32.33
C GLY A 252 -26.57 0.36 32.24
N GLN A 253 -25.76 -0.60 31.78
CA GLN A 253 -25.60 -1.94 32.41
C GLN A 253 -24.11 -2.33 32.31
N GLY A 254 -23.34 -2.03 33.36
CA GLY A 254 -21.91 -2.32 33.42
C GLY A 254 -21.17 -1.83 34.67
N GLU A 255 -21.86 -1.37 35.72
CA GLU A 255 -21.23 -0.95 36.99
C GLU A 255 -20.75 -2.13 37.87
N PHE A 256 -20.63 -3.34 37.34
CA PHE A 256 -20.04 -4.50 38.04
C PHE A 256 -18.92 -5.15 37.21
N ASN A 257 -17.87 -4.39 36.91
CA ASN A 257 -16.46 -4.78 37.07
C ASN A 257 -15.57 -3.67 36.49
N LEU A 258 -14.56 -3.26 37.26
CA LEU A 258 -13.55 -2.22 37.00
C LEU A 258 -13.93 -0.82 37.52
N LYS A 259 -13.72 -0.62 38.83
CA LYS A 259 -13.29 0.69 39.33
C LYS A 259 -11.76 0.78 39.24
N SER A 260 -11.32 1.99 38.88
CA SER A 260 -9.98 2.61 38.94
C SER A 260 -8.90 2.10 37.97
N GLU A 261 -8.74 2.76 36.82
CA GLU A 261 -7.84 3.91 36.56
C GLU A 261 -8.23 4.58 35.22
N SER A 262 -8.00 5.89 35.08
CA SER A 262 -8.26 6.81 33.95
C SER A 262 -9.71 7.07 33.46
N GLU A 263 -10.28 8.21 33.90
CA GLU A 263 -11.54 8.82 33.43
C GLU A 263 -11.51 9.36 31.96
N GLU A 264 -10.59 8.92 31.11
CA GLU A 264 -10.46 9.39 29.71
C GLU A 264 -10.72 8.31 28.63
N ASP A 265 -10.99 7.06 29.01
CA ASP A 265 -11.00 5.91 28.07
C ASP A 265 -12.35 5.60 27.40
N TYR A 266 -13.08 6.63 26.96
CA TYR A 266 -14.10 6.39 25.93
C TYR A 266 -13.44 6.40 24.55
N ALA A 267 -13.19 5.19 24.02
CA ALA A 267 -12.70 4.89 22.67
C ALA A 267 -11.22 5.21 22.34
N LEU A 268 -10.32 5.26 23.34
CA LEU A 268 -8.89 5.53 23.08
C LEU A 268 -8.01 4.27 22.93
N GLU A 269 -8.43 3.09 23.42
CA GLU A 269 -7.52 1.94 23.54
C GLU A 269 -8.04 0.59 23.00
N SER A 270 -8.76 0.53 21.87
CA SER A 270 -8.72 -0.70 21.04
C SER A 270 -9.28 -0.48 19.63
N GLU A 271 -8.71 -1.16 18.64
CA GLU A 271 -9.19 -1.14 17.24
C GLU A 271 -10.33 -2.12 17.01
N SER A 272 -11.22 -2.32 17.97
CA SER A 272 -12.28 -3.30 17.79
C SER A 272 -13.43 -2.71 16.97
N TYR A 273 -13.62 -3.20 15.75
CA TYR A 273 -14.89 -3.10 14.98
C TYR A 273 -16.12 -3.35 15.89
N SER A 274 -15.95 -4.18 16.91
CA SER A 274 -16.96 -4.49 17.93
C SER A 274 -17.34 -3.31 18.84
N GLU A 275 -16.42 -2.39 19.16
CA GLU A 275 -16.70 -1.26 20.05
C GLU A 275 -17.58 -0.20 19.36
N LYS A 276 -17.38 0.02 18.06
CA LYS A 276 -18.22 0.91 17.26
C LYS A 276 -19.65 0.40 17.19
N LEU A 277 -19.83 -0.89 16.90
CA LEU A 277 -21.16 -1.51 16.85
C LEU A 277 -21.86 -1.45 18.21
N SER A 278 -21.14 -1.76 19.29
CA SER A 278 -21.68 -1.62 20.64
C SER A 278 -22.07 -0.18 20.98
N ALA A 279 -21.30 0.81 20.52
CA ALA A 279 -21.62 2.21 20.74
C ALA A 279 -22.82 2.71 19.92
N LEU A 280 -23.11 2.09 18.77
CA LEU A 280 -24.26 2.41 17.91
C LEU A 280 -25.53 1.66 18.33
N SER A 281 -25.42 0.48 18.95
CA SER A 281 -26.58 -0.30 19.40
C SER A 281 -27.11 0.13 20.77
N ALA A 282 -26.24 0.66 21.65
CA ALA A 282 -26.62 1.11 22.99
C ALA A 282 -27.29 2.49 23.01
N SER A 283 -28.05 2.75 24.09
CA SER A 283 -28.62 4.06 24.39
C SER A 283 -27.60 4.95 25.11
N LEU A 284 -27.63 6.27 24.83
CA LEU A 284 -26.73 7.25 25.44
C LEU A 284 -27.32 7.88 26.70
N ALA A 285 -26.45 8.20 27.65
CA ALA A 285 -26.80 8.90 28.88
C ALA A 285 -27.22 10.36 28.60
N ARG A 286 -28.35 10.76 29.21
CA ARG A 286 -28.91 12.11 29.10
C ARG A 286 -28.52 12.95 30.33
N THR A 287 -28.39 14.26 30.16
CA THR A 287 -28.11 15.18 31.29
C THR A 287 -29.31 15.36 32.21
N VAL A 288 -30.51 15.10 31.70
CA VAL A 288 -31.78 15.13 32.44
C VAL A 288 -32.50 13.80 32.18
N PRO A 289 -32.89 13.03 33.22
CA PRO A 289 -33.76 11.88 33.04
C PRO A 289 -35.14 12.39 32.61
N LEU A 290 -35.66 11.87 31.51
CA LEU A 290 -37.04 12.12 31.11
C LEU A 290 -37.96 11.37 32.06
N ALA A 291 -38.67 12.13 32.91
CA ALA A 291 -40.08 11.84 33.10
C ALA A 291 -40.73 11.85 31.71
N GLU A 292 -41.70 10.98 31.47
CA GLU A 292 -42.46 10.90 30.22
C GLU A 292 -42.86 12.32 29.77
N ASP A 293 -42.14 12.88 28.80
CA ASP A 293 -42.58 14.08 28.12
C ASP A 293 -43.75 13.61 27.24
N GLU A 294 -44.97 13.76 27.79
CA GLU A 294 -46.12 14.18 27.01
C GLU A 294 -45.61 15.20 25.98
N GLU A 295 -45.78 14.92 24.69
CA GLU A 295 -45.50 15.88 23.61
C GLU A 295 -46.28 17.16 23.94
N ALA A 296 -45.64 18.12 24.59
CA ALA A 296 -46.22 19.43 24.80
C ALA A 296 -46.32 20.08 23.41
N GLU A 297 -47.53 20.10 22.85
CA GLU A 297 -47.87 20.89 21.67
C GLU A 297 -47.38 22.32 21.91
N LEU A 298 -46.32 22.71 21.20
CA LEU A 298 -45.85 24.08 21.18
C LEU A 298 -46.85 24.90 20.36
N ASP A 299 -47.67 25.68 21.05
CA ASP A 299 -48.64 26.59 20.46
C ASP A 299 -47.92 27.55 19.49
N HIS A 300 -48.15 27.37 18.19
CA HIS A 300 -47.46 28.11 17.13
C HIS A 300 -48.11 29.49 16.98
N PHE A 301 -47.53 30.52 17.59
CA PHE A 301 -47.99 31.90 17.41
C PHE A 301 -47.67 32.36 15.97
N PRO A 302 -48.67 32.83 15.20
CA PRO A 302 -48.42 33.34 13.86
C PRO A 302 -47.50 34.57 13.93
N ALA A 303 -46.39 34.55 13.19
CA ALA A 303 -45.63 35.76 12.92
C ALA A 303 -46.46 36.66 11.99
N GLU A 304 -46.60 37.95 12.31
CA GLU A 304 -47.38 38.91 11.52
C GLU A 304 -46.90 38.95 10.06
N GLY A 305 -47.69 38.37 9.13
CA GLY A 305 -47.51 38.48 7.68
C GLY A 305 -47.16 37.22 6.89
N GLU A 306 -47.22 36.00 7.45
CA GLU A 306 -47.04 34.75 6.66
C GLU A 306 -48.33 34.29 5.96
N ASP A 307 -48.24 33.94 4.67
CA ASP A 307 -49.33 33.36 3.86
C ASP A 307 -49.82 32.00 4.43
N LEU A 308 -51.15 31.81 4.56
CA LEU A 308 -51.77 30.56 5.03
C LEU A 308 -51.31 29.32 4.24
N GLU A 309 -51.12 29.43 2.93
CA GLU A 309 -50.66 28.32 2.07
C GLU A 309 -49.23 27.85 2.39
N LYS A 310 -48.36 28.76 2.83
CA LYS A 310 -46.99 28.43 3.26
C LYS A 310 -46.97 27.76 4.63
N MET A 311 -47.95 28.08 5.48
CA MET A 311 -48.13 27.43 6.78
C MET A 311 -48.62 25.99 6.60
N GLU A 312 -49.67 25.78 5.81
CA GLU A 312 -50.21 24.44 5.54
C GLU A 312 -49.20 23.52 4.84
N SER A 313 -48.38 24.07 3.93
CA SER A 313 -47.32 23.28 3.28
C SER A 313 -46.19 22.91 4.24
N ARG A 314 -45.80 23.80 5.18
CA ARG A 314 -44.83 23.47 6.23
C ARG A 314 -45.35 22.38 7.17
N GLU A 315 -46.61 22.49 7.60
CA GLU A 315 -47.24 21.47 8.47
C GLU A 315 -47.31 20.10 7.79
N LYS A 316 -47.67 20.05 6.50
CA LYS A 316 -47.64 18.80 5.72
C LYS A 316 -46.24 18.20 5.64
N ILE A 317 -45.23 19.03 5.37
CA ILE A 317 -43.82 18.58 5.32
C ILE A 317 -43.39 18.04 6.69
N GLU A 318 -43.72 18.73 7.78
CA GLU A 318 -43.36 18.29 9.13
C GLU A 318 -44.04 16.98 9.51
N LEU A 319 -45.30 16.80 9.13
CA LEU A 319 -46.05 15.56 9.36
C LEU A 319 -45.48 14.38 8.56
N GLU A 320 -45.08 14.60 7.31
CA GLU A 320 -44.36 13.59 6.52
C GLU A 320 -42.99 13.26 7.13
N GLN A 321 -42.25 14.26 7.61
CA GLN A 321 -40.97 14.05 8.28
C GLN A 321 -41.15 13.25 9.57
N ASN A 322 -42.20 13.51 10.35
CA ASN A 322 -42.49 12.77 11.58
C ASN A 322 -42.89 11.31 11.30
N LYS A 323 -43.64 11.05 10.21
CA LYS A 323 -43.89 9.68 9.73
C LYS A 323 -42.59 8.98 9.34
N GLN A 324 -41.70 9.66 8.61
CA GLN A 324 -40.42 9.10 8.22
C GLN A 324 -39.56 8.75 9.45
N LYS A 325 -39.49 9.62 10.47
CA LYS A 325 -38.73 9.37 11.72
C LYS A 325 -39.19 8.11 12.48
N LYS A 326 -40.43 7.67 12.29
CA LYS A 326 -41.04 6.52 12.98
C LYS A 326 -41.17 5.27 12.07
N LEU A 327 -40.48 5.24 10.92
CA LEU A 327 -40.66 4.22 9.88
C LEU A 327 -40.44 2.77 10.35
N PHE A 328 -39.45 2.52 11.23
CA PHE A 328 -39.13 1.17 11.74
C PHE A 328 -39.51 1.00 13.22
N GLU A 329 -40.35 1.87 13.76
CA GLU A 329 -40.78 1.80 15.16
C GLU A 329 -41.60 0.52 15.41
N GLY A 330 -41.24 -0.23 16.45
CA GLY A 330 -41.86 -1.53 16.76
C GLY A 330 -41.31 -2.73 15.98
N LEU A 331 -40.39 -2.53 15.02
CA LEU A 331 -39.74 -3.64 14.29
C LEU A 331 -38.42 -4.07 14.95
N LYS A 332 -38.20 -5.39 14.99
CA LYS A 332 -36.97 -6.02 15.49
C LYS A 332 -36.24 -6.74 14.36
N PHE A 333 -35.01 -6.30 14.10
CA PHE A 333 -34.16 -6.81 13.02
C PHE A 333 -33.00 -7.66 13.55
N PHE A 334 -32.88 -8.88 13.03
CA PHE A 334 -31.72 -9.72 13.27
C PHE A 334 -30.80 -9.74 12.04
N LEU A 335 -29.53 -9.39 12.24
CA LEU A 335 -28.52 -9.30 11.17
C LEU A 335 -27.62 -10.53 11.16
N ASN A 336 -27.53 -11.19 10.01
CA ASN A 336 -26.66 -12.36 9.84
C ASN A 336 -25.18 -11.98 9.63
N ARG A 337 -24.28 -12.96 9.61
CA ARG A 337 -22.82 -12.76 9.60
C ARG A 337 -22.29 -12.02 8.36
N GLU A 338 -22.90 -12.24 7.20
CA GLU A 338 -22.42 -11.70 5.92
C GLU A 338 -22.80 -10.25 5.64
N VAL A 339 -23.85 -9.72 6.29
CA VAL A 339 -24.38 -8.39 5.94
C VAL A 339 -23.54 -7.25 6.53
N PRO A 340 -23.52 -6.04 5.92
CA PRO A 340 -22.77 -4.89 6.42
C PRO A 340 -23.42 -4.31 7.69
N ARG A 341 -23.12 -4.91 8.84
CA ARG A 341 -23.74 -4.62 10.14
C ARG A 341 -23.68 -3.17 10.58
N GLU A 342 -22.56 -2.49 10.41
CA GLU A 342 -22.42 -1.08 10.85
C GLU A 342 -23.39 -0.15 10.12
N SER A 343 -23.53 -0.30 8.80
CA SER A 343 -24.43 0.54 8.02
C SER A 343 -25.89 0.22 8.34
N LEU A 344 -26.25 -1.06 8.39
CA LEU A 344 -27.62 -1.48 8.69
C LEU A 344 -28.03 -1.10 10.11
N ALA A 345 -27.17 -1.31 11.11
CA ALA A 345 -27.44 -0.92 12.49
C ALA A 345 -27.65 0.59 12.61
N PHE A 346 -26.82 1.40 11.95
CA PHE A 346 -26.97 2.85 11.92
C PHE A 346 -28.33 3.26 11.32
N VAL A 347 -28.65 2.78 10.12
CA VAL A 347 -29.89 3.15 9.42
C VAL A 347 -31.13 2.70 10.19
N ILE A 348 -31.17 1.44 10.65
CA ILE A 348 -32.32 0.88 11.38
C ILE A 348 -32.58 1.68 12.67
N ARG A 349 -31.52 2.02 13.41
CA ARG A 349 -31.61 2.79 14.66
C ARG A 349 -32.07 4.23 14.43
N CYS A 350 -31.65 4.87 13.33
CA CYS A 350 -32.09 6.23 12.98
C CYS A 350 -33.60 6.36 12.79
N PHE A 351 -34.29 5.30 12.39
CA PHE A 351 -35.74 5.29 12.15
C PHE A 351 -36.54 4.54 13.23
N GLY A 352 -35.95 4.33 14.42
CA GLY A 352 -36.65 3.79 15.59
C GLY A 352 -36.67 2.27 15.73
N GLY A 353 -36.02 1.52 14.83
CA GLY A 353 -35.95 0.07 14.90
C GLY A 353 -34.96 -0.44 15.95
N GLN A 354 -35.19 -1.67 16.43
CA GLN A 354 -34.23 -2.39 17.28
C GLN A 354 -33.42 -3.37 16.42
N VAL A 355 -32.12 -3.45 16.67
CA VAL A 355 -31.22 -4.30 15.89
C VAL A 355 -30.39 -5.20 16.79
N SER A 356 -30.15 -6.42 16.34
CA SER A 356 -29.25 -7.37 17.00
C SER A 356 -28.54 -8.30 16.02
N TRP A 357 -27.60 -9.07 16.55
CA TRP A 357 -26.78 -10.03 15.84
C TRP A 357 -26.31 -11.12 16.82
N ASP A 358 -25.73 -12.20 16.30
CA ASP A 358 -25.21 -13.29 17.13
C ASP A 358 -24.09 -12.83 18.08
N LYS A 359 -24.26 -13.13 19.39
CA LYS A 359 -23.30 -12.90 20.48
C LYS A 359 -21.89 -13.38 20.16
N SER A 360 -21.74 -14.45 19.38
CA SER A 360 -20.43 -15.02 19.04
C SER A 360 -19.60 -14.11 18.12
N LEU A 361 -20.24 -13.20 17.38
CA LEU A 361 -19.60 -12.42 16.33
C LEU A 361 -19.01 -11.11 16.84
N CYS A 362 -19.73 -10.36 17.67
CA CYS A 362 -19.27 -9.11 18.27
C CYS A 362 -20.10 -8.67 19.49
N ILE A 363 -19.45 -7.94 20.39
CA ILE A 363 -20.01 -7.27 21.56
C ILE A 363 -21.04 -6.22 21.10
N GLY A 364 -22.13 -6.08 21.86
CA GLY A 364 -23.22 -5.13 21.57
C GLY A 364 -24.52 -5.77 21.05
N SER A 365 -24.63 -7.10 21.08
CA SER A 365 -25.88 -7.82 20.82
C SER A 365 -26.90 -7.55 21.92
N THR A 366 -28.09 -7.11 21.53
CA THR A 366 -29.22 -6.78 22.41
C THR A 366 -30.13 -7.99 22.73
N TYR A 367 -30.28 -8.94 21.80
CA TYR A 367 -31.15 -10.12 21.90
C TYR A 367 -30.61 -11.28 21.02
N ASP A 368 -31.03 -12.51 21.32
CA ASP A 368 -30.52 -13.73 20.67
C ASP A 368 -31.33 -14.15 19.44
N GLU A 369 -30.74 -14.97 18.55
CA GLU A 369 -31.40 -15.49 17.33
C GLU A 369 -32.68 -16.28 17.64
N THR A 370 -32.78 -16.86 18.83
CA THR A 370 -33.94 -17.68 19.24
C THR A 370 -35.13 -16.86 19.74
N ASP A 371 -35.03 -15.54 19.79
CA ASP A 371 -36.12 -14.67 20.26
C ASP A 371 -37.30 -14.69 19.26
N GLU A 372 -38.49 -15.01 19.76
CA GLU A 372 -39.73 -15.09 18.98
C GLU A 372 -40.25 -13.71 18.57
N THR A 373 -39.80 -12.64 19.23
CA THR A 373 -40.22 -11.25 18.93
C THR A 373 -39.52 -10.63 17.71
N ILE A 374 -38.59 -11.35 17.08
CA ILE A 374 -37.89 -10.91 15.87
C ILE A 374 -38.85 -10.91 14.68
N THR A 375 -39.02 -9.75 14.03
CA THR A 375 -39.93 -9.62 12.88
C THR A 375 -39.21 -9.81 11.54
N HIS A 376 -37.99 -9.29 11.40
CA HIS A 376 -37.23 -9.32 10.15
C HIS A 376 -35.82 -9.90 10.37
N HIS A 377 -35.41 -10.82 9.50
CA HIS A 377 -34.08 -11.41 9.48
C HIS A 377 -33.39 -11.02 8.17
N ILE A 378 -32.32 -10.23 8.26
CA ILE A 378 -31.59 -9.72 7.09
C ILE A 378 -30.45 -10.66 6.74
N VAL A 379 -30.48 -11.20 5.52
CA VAL A 379 -29.56 -12.25 5.05
C VAL A 379 -29.17 -11.99 3.60
N ASP A 380 -27.89 -12.19 3.28
CA ASP A 380 -27.33 -12.04 1.93
C ASP A 380 -26.73 -13.37 1.45
N ARG A 381 -27.54 -14.44 1.55
CA ARG A 381 -27.22 -15.80 1.10
C ARG A 381 -28.35 -16.36 0.23
N PRO A 382 -28.02 -17.25 -0.73
CA PRO A 382 -29.03 -17.85 -1.60
C PRO A 382 -30.00 -18.77 -0.84
N SER A 383 -29.56 -19.42 0.24
CA SER A 383 -30.40 -20.26 1.09
C SER A 383 -29.85 -20.31 2.52
N ILE A 384 -30.71 -20.66 3.47
CA ILE A 384 -30.40 -20.80 4.90
C ILE A 384 -30.92 -22.15 5.39
N ASP A 385 -30.12 -22.86 6.18
CA ASP A 385 -30.44 -24.21 6.67
C ASP A 385 -31.54 -24.22 7.76
N LYS A 386 -31.68 -23.14 8.54
CA LYS A 386 -32.66 -22.99 9.62
C LYS A 386 -33.54 -21.77 9.38
N GLN A 387 -34.81 -22.00 9.14
CA GLN A 387 -35.81 -20.95 8.99
C GLN A 387 -36.86 -21.04 10.08
N TYR A 388 -37.21 -19.89 10.64
CA TYR A 388 -38.31 -19.77 11.59
C TYR A 388 -39.51 -19.14 10.88
N ILE A 389 -40.70 -19.66 11.13
CA ILE A 389 -41.91 -19.29 10.38
C ILE A 389 -42.44 -17.90 10.79
N ASN A 390 -42.12 -17.44 12.00
CA ASN A 390 -42.61 -16.18 12.58
C ASN A 390 -41.92 -14.91 12.06
N ARG A 391 -40.95 -15.01 11.15
CA ARG A 391 -40.12 -13.89 10.70
C ARG A 391 -39.97 -13.85 9.18
N TYR A 392 -39.78 -12.65 8.63
CA TYR A 392 -39.47 -12.47 7.21
C TYR A 392 -37.97 -12.55 6.95
N TYR A 393 -37.57 -13.35 5.97
CA TYR A 393 -36.18 -13.47 5.52
C TYR A 393 -35.96 -12.62 4.27
N ILE A 394 -35.31 -11.48 4.44
CA ILE A 394 -35.17 -10.45 3.40
C ILE A 394 -33.71 -10.08 3.17
N GLN A 395 -33.43 -9.58 1.97
CA GLN A 395 -32.11 -9.08 1.60
C GLN A 395 -31.89 -7.63 2.09
N PRO A 396 -30.64 -7.22 2.35
CA PRO A 396 -30.33 -5.92 2.96
C PRO A 396 -30.78 -4.70 2.15
N GLN A 397 -30.99 -4.85 0.84
CA GLN A 397 -31.44 -3.75 -0.03
C GLN A 397 -32.80 -3.17 0.41
N TRP A 398 -33.71 -4.00 0.93
CA TRP A 398 -35.04 -3.57 1.36
C TRP A 398 -34.98 -2.43 2.38
N VAL A 399 -34.05 -2.47 3.33
CA VAL A 399 -33.90 -1.41 4.35
C VAL A 399 -33.57 -0.07 3.71
N TYR A 400 -32.67 -0.05 2.74
CA TYR A 400 -32.24 1.19 2.08
C TYR A 400 -33.32 1.74 1.14
N ASP A 401 -34.01 0.86 0.42
CA ASP A 401 -35.08 1.24 -0.50
C ASP A 401 -36.31 1.77 0.27
N CYS A 402 -36.68 1.16 1.41
CA CYS A 402 -37.74 1.67 2.30
C CYS A 402 -37.45 3.10 2.79
N VAL A 403 -36.20 3.38 3.16
CA VAL A 403 -35.79 4.71 3.63
C VAL A 403 -35.93 5.76 2.53
N ASN A 404 -35.48 5.43 1.32
CA ASN A 404 -35.57 6.35 0.17
C ASN A 404 -37.01 6.50 -0.35
N GLY A 405 -37.78 5.41 -0.30
CA GLY A 405 -39.20 5.39 -0.64
C GLY A 405 -40.09 6.08 0.39
N LYS A 406 -39.55 6.39 1.59
CA LYS A 406 -40.27 6.98 2.74
C LYS A 406 -41.45 6.14 3.25
N ILE A 407 -41.59 4.90 2.79
CA ILE A 407 -42.67 3.97 3.11
C ILE A 407 -42.08 2.56 3.30
N LEU A 408 -42.78 1.70 4.03
CA LEU A 408 -42.43 0.29 4.12
C LEU A 408 -42.83 -0.38 2.79
N LEU A 409 -41.82 -0.78 2.01
CA LEU A 409 -42.03 -1.45 0.74
C LEU A 409 -42.48 -2.91 0.95
N PRO A 410 -43.25 -3.49 0.00
CA PRO A 410 -43.57 -4.91 0.01
C PRO A 410 -42.31 -5.78 0.11
N VAL A 411 -42.35 -6.82 0.94
CA VAL A 411 -41.17 -7.66 1.24
C VAL A 411 -40.91 -8.73 0.18
N GLU A 412 -41.92 -9.03 -0.65
CA GLU A 412 -41.93 -10.15 -1.59
C GLU A 412 -40.84 -10.04 -2.66
N GLU A 413 -40.57 -8.82 -3.14
CA GLU A 413 -39.54 -8.54 -4.14
C GLU A 413 -38.10 -8.66 -3.58
N TYR A 414 -37.96 -8.79 -2.26
CA TYR A 414 -36.69 -8.78 -1.54
C TYR A 414 -36.40 -10.08 -0.79
N PHE A 415 -37.20 -11.13 -1.02
CA PHE A 415 -36.96 -12.46 -0.45
C PHE A 415 -35.68 -13.11 -0.98
N LEU A 416 -35.19 -14.10 -0.23
CA LEU A 416 -33.99 -14.85 -0.59
C LEU A 416 -34.14 -15.54 -1.96
N GLY A 417 -33.16 -15.33 -2.83
CA GLY A 417 -33.12 -15.95 -4.16
C GLY A 417 -33.94 -15.22 -5.24
N VAL A 418 -34.68 -14.17 -4.88
CA VAL A 418 -35.38 -13.30 -5.84
C VAL A 418 -34.39 -12.31 -6.46
N THR A 419 -34.61 -11.95 -7.72
CA THR A 419 -33.84 -10.88 -8.38
C THR A 419 -34.31 -9.52 -7.86
N LEU A 420 -33.41 -8.83 -7.15
CA LEU A 420 -33.69 -7.53 -6.55
C LEU A 420 -34.06 -6.46 -7.58
N PRO A 421 -34.95 -5.51 -7.21
CA PRO A 421 -35.19 -4.33 -8.02
C PRO A 421 -33.93 -3.44 -8.11
N PRO A 422 -33.77 -2.62 -9.16
CA PRO A 422 -32.64 -1.70 -9.27
C PRO A 422 -32.58 -0.70 -8.10
N HIS A 423 -31.42 -0.56 -7.46
CA HIS A 423 -31.22 0.43 -6.40
C HIS A 423 -31.03 1.84 -7.01
N LEU A 424 -32.10 2.64 -6.98
CA LEU A 424 -32.14 3.98 -7.56
C LEU A 424 -31.50 5.04 -6.66
N SER A 425 -30.81 6.02 -7.26
CA SER A 425 -30.21 7.11 -6.51
C SER A 425 -31.26 8.16 -6.12
N PRO A 426 -31.40 8.50 -4.82
CA PRO A 426 -32.37 9.49 -4.36
C PRO A 426 -31.86 10.94 -4.51
N PHE A 427 -30.67 11.13 -5.09
CA PHE A 427 -30.01 12.43 -5.25
C PHE A 427 -30.21 13.06 -6.64
N VAL A 428 -30.81 12.34 -7.58
CA VAL A 428 -31.11 12.86 -8.92
C VAL A 428 -32.50 13.51 -8.89
N GLU A 429 -32.53 14.82 -9.05
CA GLU A 429 -33.75 15.60 -9.32
C GLU A 429 -33.93 15.66 -10.84
N GLU A 430 -35.07 15.20 -11.34
CA GLU A 430 -35.38 15.15 -12.78
C GLU A 430 -35.91 16.50 -13.23
N SER A 431 -35.39 17.01 -14.35
CA SER A 431 -35.92 18.20 -15.03
C SER A 431 -36.99 17.79 -16.06
N GLU A 432 -37.91 18.70 -16.42
CA GLU A 432 -38.94 18.41 -17.44
C GLU A 432 -38.26 17.97 -18.76
N GLY A 433 -38.45 16.70 -19.13
CA GLY A 433 -37.84 16.08 -20.33
C GLY A 433 -36.84 14.95 -20.04
N ASP A 434 -36.44 14.72 -18.79
CA ASP A 434 -35.56 13.60 -18.43
C ASP A 434 -36.32 12.25 -18.38
N TYR A 435 -35.70 11.17 -18.87
CA TYR A 435 -36.26 9.82 -18.82
C TYR A 435 -36.40 9.32 -17.37
N VAL A 436 -37.64 9.08 -16.93
CA VAL A 436 -37.96 8.52 -15.61
C VAL A 436 -38.05 7.00 -15.70
N PRO A 437 -37.20 6.24 -14.99
CA PRO A 437 -37.26 4.77 -15.00
C PRO A 437 -38.63 4.24 -14.52
N PRO A 438 -39.17 3.17 -15.13
CA PRO A 438 -40.49 2.63 -14.82
C PRO A 438 -40.62 2.16 -13.36
N GLU A 439 -39.54 1.75 -12.71
CA GLU A 439 -39.53 1.40 -11.28
C GLU A 439 -39.73 2.62 -10.38
N LYS A 440 -39.22 3.79 -10.78
CA LYS A 440 -39.45 5.05 -10.05
C LYS A 440 -40.91 5.48 -10.17
N LEU A 441 -41.53 5.27 -11.33
CA LEU A 441 -42.98 5.48 -11.52
C LEU A 441 -43.81 4.56 -10.60
N LYS A 442 -43.43 3.28 -10.46
CA LYS A 442 -44.07 2.34 -9.51
C LYS A 442 -43.95 2.81 -8.06
N LEU A 443 -42.78 3.29 -7.64
CA LEU A 443 -42.58 3.84 -6.29
C LEU A 443 -43.42 5.11 -6.05
N LEU A 444 -43.51 6.00 -7.04
CA LEU A 444 -44.36 7.20 -6.96
C LEU A 444 -45.86 6.85 -6.95
N ALA A 445 -46.28 5.79 -7.64
CA ALA A 445 -47.65 5.28 -7.59
C ALA A 445 -47.98 4.67 -6.23
N LEU A 446 -47.05 3.90 -5.65
CA LEU A 446 -47.16 3.35 -4.29
C LEU A 446 -47.26 4.46 -3.23
N GLN A 447 -46.48 5.54 -3.36
CA GLN A 447 -46.58 6.71 -2.47
C GLN A 447 -47.93 7.42 -2.57
N ARG A 448 -48.58 7.41 -3.76
CA ARG A 448 -49.93 7.93 -3.98
C ARG A 448 -51.04 6.99 -3.51
N GLY A 449 -50.71 5.77 -3.10
CA GLY A 449 -51.69 4.76 -2.65
C GLY A 449 -52.41 4.03 -3.79
N GLU A 450 -51.87 4.09 -5.02
CA GLU A 450 -52.43 3.44 -6.21
C GLU A 450 -51.85 2.02 -6.36
N LYS A 451 -52.69 1.03 -6.72
CA LYS A 451 -52.22 -0.32 -7.04
C LYS A 451 -51.59 -0.31 -8.44
N PRO A 452 -50.39 -0.88 -8.64
CA PRO A 452 -49.77 -0.88 -9.96
C PRO A 452 -50.60 -1.73 -10.93
N GLN A 453 -51.22 -1.10 -11.93
CA GLN A 453 -51.76 -1.78 -13.10
C GLN A 453 -50.57 -2.30 -13.92
N ALA A 454 -50.47 -3.63 -14.02
CA ALA A 454 -49.64 -4.27 -15.02
C ALA A 454 -50.48 -4.42 -16.28
N GLU A 455 -50.07 -3.79 -17.39
CA GLU A 455 -50.28 -4.28 -18.76
C GLU A 455 -49.71 -3.31 -19.84
N TYR A 456 -48.99 -3.91 -20.81
CA TYR A 456 -48.84 -3.59 -22.26
C TYR A 456 -48.34 -2.19 -22.69
N ASP A 457 -47.69 -1.94 -23.83
CA ASP A 457 -47.23 -2.70 -25.00
C ASP A 457 -46.16 -1.84 -25.72
N GLU A 458 -45.33 -2.46 -26.55
CA GLU A 458 -44.38 -1.79 -27.46
C GLU A 458 -45.12 -1.15 -28.64
N GLU A 459 -45.17 0.18 -28.76
CA GLU A 459 -45.36 0.87 -30.05
C GLU A 459 -44.51 2.16 -30.11
N GLU A 460 -43.45 2.13 -30.92
CA GLU A 460 -42.73 3.31 -31.41
C GLU A 460 -43.52 3.88 -32.59
N GLU A 461 -44.10 5.07 -32.44
CA GLU A 461 -44.49 5.93 -33.56
C GLU A 461 -43.62 7.20 -33.51
N GLU A 462 -42.74 7.34 -34.49
CA GLU A 462 -42.12 8.62 -34.88
C GLU A 462 -43.11 9.34 -35.80
N GLU A 463 -43.55 10.54 -35.43
CA GLU A 463 -44.06 11.55 -36.37
C GLU A 463 -43.29 12.85 -36.19
N ASP A 464 -42.85 13.36 -37.34
CA ASP A 464 -42.09 14.58 -37.60
C ASP A 464 -42.97 15.85 -37.53
N GLU A 465 -42.31 17.01 -37.75
CA GLU A 465 -42.86 18.32 -38.15
C GLU A 465 -43.43 19.18 -36.99
N ASP A 466 -43.12 20.47 -36.80
CA ASP A 466 -42.83 21.52 -37.78
C ASP A 466 -42.10 22.73 -37.17
N ASP A 467 -41.57 23.55 -38.10
CA ASP A 467 -40.78 24.77 -38.02
C ASP A 467 -41.50 26.06 -37.50
N GLU A 468 -40.69 27.13 -37.46
CA GLU A 468 -41.00 28.59 -37.55
C GLU A 468 -40.92 29.40 -36.23
N GLU A 469 -39.81 30.11 -35.98
CA GLU A 469 -39.50 31.54 -36.31
C GLU A 469 -40.27 32.54 -35.40
N GLU A 470 -39.64 33.49 -34.70
CA GLU A 470 -39.12 34.76 -35.24
C GLU A 470 -38.11 35.48 -34.30
N ASP A 471 -37.33 36.37 -34.95
CA ASP A 471 -36.28 37.32 -34.53
C ASP A 471 -36.65 38.35 -33.43
N ASP A 472 -35.64 38.80 -32.65
CA ASP A 472 -35.18 40.21 -32.73
C ASP A 472 -33.83 40.49 -32.00
N GLN A 473 -33.03 41.35 -32.63
CA GLN A 473 -31.59 41.65 -32.43
C GLN A 473 -31.27 42.44 -31.13
N SER A 474 -30.07 42.36 -30.52
CA SER A 474 -28.88 43.13 -30.93
C SER A 474 -27.62 42.91 -30.05
N GLU A 475 -26.49 42.77 -30.74
CA GLU A 475 -25.10 43.24 -30.47
C GLU A 475 -24.40 42.92 -29.12
N ASP A 476 -23.53 41.89 -29.16
CA ASP A 476 -22.12 41.98 -28.68
C ASP A 476 -21.33 40.80 -29.30
N GLU A 477 -20.93 40.97 -30.57
CA GLU A 477 -20.13 40.04 -31.36
C GLU A 477 -18.64 40.16 -30.98
N ASP A 478 -18.10 39.13 -30.31
CA ASP A 478 -16.71 38.64 -30.46
C ASP A 478 -16.35 37.52 -29.45
N GLU A 479 -17.24 37.14 -28.53
CA GLU A 479 -17.02 36.01 -27.60
C GLU A 479 -17.84 34.74 -27.93
N ALA A 480 -18.82 34.83 -28.85
CA ALA A 480 -19.74 33.72 -29.17
C ALA A 480 -19.22 32.72 -30.24
N GLU A 481 -18.28 33.10 -31.11
CA GLU A 481 -17.77 32.21 -32.16
C GLU A 481 -16.89 31.06 -31.61
N ASP A 482 -16.20 31.28 -30.50
CA ASP A 482 -15.37 30.25 -29.87
C ASP A 482 -16.23 29.27 -29.04
N GLU A 483 -17.33 29.73 -28.47
CA GLU A 483 -18.28 28.92 -27.69
C GLU A 483 -19.18 28.06 -28.60
N ALA A 484 -19.65 28.62 -29.73
CA ALA A 484 -20.38 27.89 -30.75
C ALA A 484 -19.53 26.82 -31.45
N ASN A 485 -18.22 27.05 -31.61
CA ASN A 485 -17.29 26.05 -32.14
C ASN A 485 -16.96 24.93 -31.15
N LEU A 486 -16.93 25.23 -29.83
CA LEU A 486 -16.83 24.21 -28.80
C LEU A 486 -18.11 23.36 -28.71
N ALA A 487 -19.30 23.98 -28.75
CA ALA A 487 -20.58 23.29 -28.76
C ALA A 487 -20.76 22.41 -30.01
N LYS A 488 -20.33 22.87 -31.20
CA LYS A 488 -20.29 22.05 -32.43
C LYS A 488 -19.27 20.91 -32.37
N MET A 489 -18.16 21.04 -31.62
CA MET A 489 -17.21 19.95 -31.40
C MET A 489 -17.72 18.93 -30.37
N GLU A 490 -18.47 19.37 -29.36
CA GLU A 490 -19.07 18.49 -28.34
C GLU A 490 -20.30 17.75 -28.89
N GLY A 491 -21.17 18.39 -29.67
CA GLY A 491 -22.29 17.74 -30.36
C GLY A 491 -21.85 16.69 -31.38
N LYS A 492 -20.74 16.92 -32.09
CA LYS A 492 -20.15 15.92 -33.01
C LYS A 492 -19.44 14.77 -32.28
N ARG A 493 -19.18 14.90 -30.98
CA ARG A 493 -18.62 13.83 -30.14
C ARG A 493 -19.72 12.98 -29.48
N ALA A 494 -20.94 13.51 -29.37
CA ALA A 494 -22.13 12.84 -28.84
C ALA A 494 -22.89 12.01 -29.90
N GLN A 495 -22.73 12.28 -31.19
CA GLN A 495 -23.27 11.43 -32.27
C GLN A 495 -22.36 10.21 -32.57
N GLY A 496 -22.15 9.38 -31.56
CA GLY A 496 -21.70 8.00 -31.74
C GLY A 496 -22.92 7.09 -31.68
N LYS A 497 -23.35 6.57 -32.84
CA LYS A 497 -24.46 5.61 -33.03
C LYS A 497 -24.79 4.78 -31.78
N SER A 498 -26.03 4.92 -31.31
CA SER A 498 -26.65 4.00 -30.36
C SER A 498 -26.56 2.56 -30.90
N LEU A 499 -25.98 1.67 -30.11
CA LEU A 499 -26.07 0.23 -30.34
C LEU A 499 -26.98 -0.31 -29.24
N SER A 500 -28.11 -0.88 -29.64
CA SER A 500 -29.02 -1.59 -28.76
C SER A 500 -28.31 -2.79 -28.11
N VAL A 501 -28.24 -2.78 -26.78
CA VAL A 501 -27.61 -3.87 -25.99
C VAL A 501 -28.69 -4.87 -25.59
N LYS A 502 -28.87 -5.93 -26.40
CA LYS A 502 -29.50 -7.18 -25.94
C LYS A 502 -28.42 -8.05 -25.29
N VAL A 503 -28.55 -8.33 -23.99
CA VAL A 503 -27.64 -9.24 -23.27
C VAL A 503 -27.96 -10.67 -23.67
N THR A 504 -27.05 -11.30 -24.40
CA THR A 504 -27.02 -12.76 -24.63
C THR A 504 -25.76 -13.35 -23.99
N PRO A 505 -25.77 -14.62 -23.56
CA PRO A 505 -24.60 -15.25 -22.93
C PRO A 505 -23.39 -15.21 -23.88
N GLY A 506 -22.29 -14.61 -23.41
CA GLY A 506 -21.18 -14.18 -24.24
C GLY A 506 -20.43 -15.31 -24.97
N LYS A 507 -20.32 -15.18 -26.31
CA LYS A 507 -19.27 -15.83 -27.10
C LYS A 507 -18.02 -14.94 -27.14
N ALA A 508 -16.87 -15.49 -26.79
CA ALA A 508 -15.59 -14.79 -26.81
C ALA A 508 -15.24 -14.29 -28.23
N LYS A 509 -14.95 -12.98 -28.36
CA LYS A 509 -14.40 -12.42 -29.60
C LYS A 509 -12.89 -12.74 -29.68
N PRO A 510 -12.39 -13.24 -30.82
CA PRO A 510 -10.96 -13.43 -30.99
C PRO A 510 -10.24 -12.08 -31.08
N GLU A 511 -9.23 -11.91 -30.22
CA GLU A 511 -8.37 -10.73 -30.22
C GLU A 511 -7.61 -10.60 -31.55
N ASN A 512 -7.69 -9.41 -32.14
CA ASN A 512 -7.00 -9.11 -33.38
C ASN A 512 -5.52 -8.83 -33.08
N ARG A 513 -4.66 -9.85 -33.20
CA ARG A 513 -3.25 -9.86 -32.77
C ARG A 513 -2.45 -8.62 -33.20
N MET A 514 -2.72 -8.08 -34.39
CA MET A 514 -2.00 -6.90 -34.90
C MET A 514 -2.28 -5.61 -34.11
N ARG A 515 -3.47 -5.50 -33.50
CA ARG A 515 -3.83 -4.33 -32.67
C ARG A 515 -3.26 -4.46 -31.26
N ALA A 516 -3.28 -5.68 -30.70
CA ALA A 516 -2.65 -6.00 -29.42
C ALA A 516 -1.13 -5.75 -29.48
N GLU A 517 -0.44 -6.20 -30.53
CA GLU A 517 0.99 -5.93 -30.71
C GLU A 517 1.32 -4.43 -30.88
N GLN A 518 0.41 -3.65 -31.46
CA GLN A 518 0.58 -2.20 -31.58
C GLN A 518 0.40 -1.48 -30.25
N GLU A 519 -0.55 -1.93 -29.43
CA GLU A 519 -0.79 -1.42 -28.09
C GLU A 519 0.35 -1.80 -27.14
N GLU A 520 0.84 -3.03 -27.20
CA GLU A 520 2.01 -3.51 -26.45
C GLU A 520 3.28 -2.72 -26.81
N LYS A 521 3.55 -2.52 -28.11
CA LYS A 521 4.66 -1.65 -28.56
C LYS A 521 4.47 -0.18 -28.17
N ALA A 522 3.24 0.30 -27.99
CA ALA A 522 2.97 1.66 -27.53
C ALA A 522 3.20 1.79 -26.02
N GLU A 523 2.86 0.76 -25.24
CA GLU A 523 3.14 0.67 -23.80
C GLU A 523 4.62 0.52 -23.51
N GLU A 524 5.35 -0.33 -24.23
CA GLU A 524 6.80 -0.46 -24.12
C GLU A 524 7.50 0.89 -24.37
N LYS A 525 7.06 1.62 -25.40
CA LYS A 525 7.58 2.98 -25.67
C LYS A 525 7.24 3.96 -24.55
N ARG A 526 6.06 3.88 -23.93
CA ARG A 526 5.69 4.71 -22.77
C ARG A 526 6.55 4.39 -21.55
N LEU A 527 6.76 3.10 -21.26
CA LEU A 527 7.59 2.64 -20.16
C LEU A 527 9.05 3.06 -20.36
N ALA A 528 9.58 2.98 -21.58
CA ALA A 528 10.91 3.47 -21.92
C ALA A 528 11.06 4.99 -21.69
N ILE A 529 10.04 5.79 -22.04
CA ILE A 529 10.03 7.25 -21.80
C ILE A 529 9.97 7.57 -20.29
N MET A 530 9.30 6.76 -19.48
CA MET A 530 9.26 6.91 -18.02
C MET A 530 10.61 6.58 -17.36
N MET A 531 11.40 5.69 -17.96
CA MET A 531 12.71 5.26 -17.48
C MET A 531 13.87 6.20 -17.86
N MET A 532 13.64 7.20 -18.73
CA MET A 532 14.68 8.16 -19.14
C MET A 532 15.03 9.13 -18.00
N LYS A 533 16.32 9.50 -17.88
CA LYS A 533 16.75 10.50 -16.90
C LYS A 533 16.11 11.86 -17.21
N LYS A 534 15.80 12.64 -16.18
CA LYS A 534 14.99 13.88 -16.28
C LYS A 534 15.48 14.91 -17.31
N LYS A 535 16.80 14.99 -17.57
CA LYS A 535 17.39 15.87 -18.60
C LYS A 535 17.20 15.32 -20.02
N GLU A 536 17.30 14.01 -20.20
CA GLU A 536 17.12 13.32 -21.48
C GLU A 536 15.65 13.29 -21.88
N LYS A 537 14.75 13.09 -20.91
CA LYS A 537 13.30 13.20 -21.10
C LYS A 537 12.89 14.58 -21.61
N TYR A 538 13.44 15.66 -21.04
CA TYR A 538 13.18 17.02 -21.51
C TYR A 538 13.67 17.26 -22.95
N LEU A 539 14.84 16.72 -23.31
CA LEU A 539 15.37 16.81 -24.68
C LEU A 539 14.51 16.01 -25.67
N TYR A 540 14.12 14.79 -25.29
CA TYR A 540 13.21 13.94 -26.07
C TYR A 540 11.86 14.62 -26.30
N ASP A 541 11.26 15.20 -25.26
CA ASP A 541 9.99 15.93 -25.36
C ASP A 541 10.11 17.13 -26.30
N LYS A 542 11.24 17.85 -26.27
CA LYS A 542 11.51 18.98 -27.18
C LYS A 542 11.66 18.52 -28.64
N ILE A 543 12.32 17.38 -28.88
CA ILE A 543 12.46 16.77 -30.22
C ILE A 543 11.10 16.28 -30.73
N MET A 544 10.32 15.60 -29.88
CA MET A 544 8.99 15.10 -30.23
C MET A 544 7.99 16.23 -30.47
N PHE A 545 8.10 17.33 -29.74
CA PHE A 545 7.30 18.53 -30.00
C PHE A 545 7.63 19.13 -31.37
N GLY A 546 8.92 19.20 -31.74
CA GLY A 546 9.36 19.62 -33.08
C GLY A 546 8.84 18.70 -34.20
N LYS A 547 8.94 17.38 -34.01
CA LYS A 547 8.38 16.39 -34.97
C LYS A 547 6.87 16.50 -35.10
N LYS A 548 6.14 16.62 -33.98
CA LYS A 548 4.66 16.79 -33.99
C LYS A 548 4.24 18.08 -34.67
N ARG A 549 5.02 19.16 -34.55
CA ARG A 549 4.76 20.41 -35.28
C ARG A 549 4.94 20.22 -36.79
N HIS A 550 6.04 19.61 -37.22
CA HIS A 550 6.26 19.29 -38.64
C HIS A 550 5.17 18.38 -39.22
N VAL A 551 4.74 17.35 -38.48
CA VAL A 551 3.64 16.46 -38.92
C VAL A 551 2.32 17.23 -39.00
N ARG A 552 2.03 18.14 -38.06
CA ARG A 552 0.83 19.00 -38.14
C ARG A 552 0.88 19.95 -39.33
N GLU A 553 2.03 20.56 -39.61
CA GLU A 553 2.20 21.43 -40.79
C GLU A 553 2.08 20.62 -42.08
N ALA A 554 2.66 19.41 -42.15
CA ALA A 554 2.52 18.50 -43.28
C ALA A 554 1.07 18.04 -43.49
N ASN A 555 0.36 17.68 -42.41
CA ASN A 555 -1.06 17.31 -42.48
C ASN A 555 -1.93 18.51 -42.89
N LYS A 556 -1.61 19.72 -42.43
CA LYS A 556 -2.29 20.96 -42.86
C LYS A 556 -2.04 21.24 -44.35
N LEU A 557 -0.82 21.03 -44.83
CA LEU A 557 -0.48 21.12 -46.25
C LEU A 557 -1.17 20.03 -47.09
N ALA A 558 -1.24 18.80 -46.57
CA ALA A 558 -1.94 17.69 -47.21
C ALA A 558 -3.46 17.92 -47.26
N ALA A 559 -4.05 18.44 -46.19
CA ALA A 559 -5.46 18.84 -46.15
C ALA A 559 -5.72 20.02 -47.11
N LYS A 560 -4.82 21.00 -47.19
CA LYS A 560 -4.91 22.09 -48.18
C LYS A 560 -4.78 21.57 -49.62
N ARG A 561 -3.88 20.63 -49.89
CA ARG A 561 -3.78 19.96 -51.20
C ARG A 561 -5.04 19.18 -51.52
N LYS A 562 -5.57 18.42 -50.57
CA LYS A 562 -6.80 17.66 -50.74
C LYS A 562 -7.99 18.58 -51.01
N ALA A 563 -8.13 19.68 -50.26
CA ALA A 563 -9.15 20.69 -50.50
C ALA A 563 -8.99 21.38 -51.86
N HIS A 564 -7.75 21.65 -52.29
CA HIS A 564 -7.46 22.17 -53.63
C HIS A 564 -7.74 21.15 -54.74
N ASP A 565 -7.45 19.87 -54.52
CA ASP A 565 -7.72 18.78 -55.47
C ASP A 565 -9.22 18.50 -55.57
N ASP A 566 -9.93 18.56 -54.45
CA ASP A 566 -11.39 18.41 -54.39
C ASP A 566 -12.07 19.66 -54.99
N GLY A 567 -11.51 20.86 -54.79
CA GLY A 567 -11.88 22.09 -55.50
C GLY A 567 -11.64 21.99 -57.01
N ASN A 568 -10.47 21.50 -57.45
CA ASN A 568 -10.17 21.24 -58.85
C ASN A 568 -11.04 20.12 -59.45
N LYS A 569 -11.45 19.13 -58.66
CA LYS A 569 -12.41 18.11 -59.09
C LYS A 569 -13.82 18.70 -59.21
N ALA A 570 -14.20 19.62 -58.33
CA ALA A 570 -15.45 20.37 -58.42
C ALA A 570 -15.45 21.31 -59.64
N ASP A 571 -14.33 21.98 -59.91
CA ASP A 571 -14.13 22.84 -61.10
C ASP A 571 -14.00 22.03 -62.38
N LYS A 572 -13.38 20.84 -62.33
CA LYS A 572 -13.42 19.87 -63.44
C LYS A 572 -14.84 19.33 -63.65
N LYS A 573 -15.64 19.08 -62.60
CA LYS A 573 -17.07 18.72 -62.73
C LYS A 573 -17.90 19.88 -63.29
N LYS A 574 -17.63 21.13 -62.88
CA LYS A 574 -18.26 22.34 -63.44
C LYS A 574 -17.83 22.61 -64.89
N LYS A 575 -16.57 22.37 -65.26
CA LYS A 575 -16.06 22.43 -66.64
C LYS A 575 -16.53 21.26 -67.51
N LYS A 576 -16.71 20.05 -66.96
CA LYS A 576 -17.33 18.90 -67.66
C LYS A 576 -18.84 19.11 -67.90
N LYS A 577 -19.48 20.00 -67.14
CA LYS A 577 -20.86 20.47 -67.34
C LYS A 577 -20.98 21.72 -68.22
N LYS A 578 -19.84 22.32 -68.65
CA LYS A 578 -19.79 23.56 -69.46
C LYS A 578 -18.90 23.49 -70.71
N ASN A 579 -18.36 22.34 -71.10
CA ASN A 579 -17.62 22.21 -72.36
C ASN A 579 -17.88 20.84 -73.02
N CYS A 580 -19.09 20.72 -73.57
CA CYS A 580 -19.28 20.11 -74.87
C CYS A 580 -18.88 21.21 -75.87
N ASP A 581 -17.60 21.28 -76.26
CA ASP A 581 -17.11 21.88 -77.51
C ASP A 581 -15.56 21.94 -77.58
N ARG A 582 -15.06 21.38 -78.69
CA ARG A 582 -13.79 21.66 -79.42
C ARG A 582 -12.40 21.28 -78.84
N ASN A 583 -11.89 20.16 -79.37
CA ASN A 583 -10.62 19.88 -80.08
C ASN A 583 -9.29 20.65 -79.85
N LEU A 584 -8.21 19.84 -79.79
CA LEU A 584 -6.94 19.85 -80.59
C LEU A 584 -5.58 20.21 -79.92
N HIS A 585 -4.64 19.23 -79.93
CA HIS A 585 -3.14 19.24 -80.12
C HIS A 585 -2.25 20.18 -79.25
N ASP A 586 -0.98 19.95 -78.89
CA ASP A 586 0.09 18.94 -79.13
C ASP A 586 1.26 19.18 -78.13
N LEU A 587 2.19 18.20 -78.00
CA LEU A 587 3.67 18.24 -77.71
C LEU A 587 4.25 19.25 -76.67
N GLY A 588 5.23 18.99 -75.79
CA GLY A 588 6.28 17.98 -75.63
C GLY A 588 7.46 18.60 -74.81
N PHE A 589 8.40 17.76 -74.34
CA PHE A 589 9.78 18.03 -73.89
C PHE A 589 10.18 18.30 -72.39
N LEU A 590 11.27 17.60 -72.05
CA LEU A 590 12.12 17.40 -70.84
C LEU A 590 13.15 18.57 -70.63
N PRO A 591 14.28 18.44 -69.86
CA PRO A 591 14.55 18.13 -68.43
C PRO A 591 15.61 19.08 -67.76
N GLY A 592 16.10 18.74 -66.56
CA GLY A 592 17.40 19.18 -65.96
C GLY A 592 17.31 20.20 -64.82
N SER A 593 18.24 20.42 -63.88
CA SER A 593 19.35 19.70 -63.21
C SER A 593 20.08 20.75 -62.32
N ASN A 594 20.86 20.30 -61.31
CA ASN A 594 21.93 21.03 -60.57
C ASN A 594 21.50 22.07 -59.51
N GLN A 595 22.23 22.42 -58.46
CA GLN A 595 23.46 21.97 -57.73
C GLN A 595 23.50 22.86 -56.46
N VAL A 596 24.10 22.43 -55.34
CA VAL A 596 24.48 23.36 -54.24
C VAL A 596 25.89 23.03 -53.74
N ALA A 597 26.70 24.08 -53.61
CA ALA A 597 28.11 24.10 -53.22
C ALA A 597 28.33 24.24 -51.70
N MET A 598 29.54 23.86 -51.28
CA MET A 598 30.12 23.98 -49.93
C MET A 598 30.54 25.42 -49.57
N MET A 599 30.67 25.72 -48.26
CA MET A 599 31.77 26.53 -47.71
C MET A 599 32.04 26.23 -46.22
N VAL A 600 33.28 26.52 -45.81
CA VAL A 600 34.06 26.03 -44.65
C VAL A 600 34.23 27.12 -43.57
N GLY A 601 34.47 26.74 -42.29
CA GLY A 601 35.08 27.61 -41.27
C GLY A 601 35.35 26.94 -39.91
N LYS A 602 36.61 27.01 -39.40
CA LYS A 602 37.24 26.37 -38.20
C LYS A 602 37.13 27.23 -36.90
N PRO A 603 37.91 27.02 -35.80
CA PRO A 603 37.91 25.94 -34.78
C PRO A 603 37.85 26.45 -33.30
N VAL A 604 37.80 25.52 -32.33
CA VAL A 604 37.56 25.73 -30.87
C VAL A 604 38.82 25.46 -30.00
N ARG A 605 39.03 26.22 -28.90
CA ARG A 605 40.02 25.95 -27.83
C ARG A 605 39.38 25.80 -26.43
N GLN A 606 39.55 24.60 -25.85
CA GLN A 606 40.16 24.27 -24.54
C GLN A 606 39.59 24.82 -23.21
N TRP A 607 38.70 24.06 -22.53
CA TRP A 607 38.47 24.09 -21.07
C TRP A 607 38.30 22.65 -20.54
N ARG A 608 39.36 22.03 -20.00
CA ARG A 608 39.31 20.65 -19.44
C ARG A 608 39.97 20.44 -18.07
N SER A 609 40.48 21.48 -17.41
CA SER A 609 41.28 21.29 -16.17
C SER A 609 40.49 21.42 -14.86
N ILE A 610 39.38 22.15 -14.82
CA ILE A 610 38.69 22.49 -13.56
C ILE A 610 37.72 21.39 -13.07
N CYS A 611 37.25 20.51 -13.96
CA CYS A 611 36.28 19.47 -13.61
C CYS A 611 36.88 18.29 -12.80
N LYS A 612 38.20 18.10 -12.82
CA LYS A 612 38.83 16.96 -12.14
C LYS A 612 38.96 17.16 -10.62
N GLY A 613 39.14 18.39 -10.15
CA GLY A 613 39.24 18.70 -8.71
C GLY A 613 37.90 18.63 -7.96
N LEU A 614 36.80 18.99 -8.63
CA LEU A 614 35.46 18.99 -8.02
C LEU A 614 34.88 17.57 -7.82
N ILE A 615 35.26 16.63 -8.69
CA ILE A 615 34.83 15.22 -8.58
C ILE A 615 35.57 14.52 -7.43
N LEU A 616 36.87 14.81 -7.25
CA LEU A 616 37.65 14.26 -6.14
C LEU A 616 37.14 14.72 -4.77
N GLY A 617 36.78 16.01 -4.63
CA GLY A 617 36.25 16.55 -3.36
C GLY A 617 34.86 16.00 -2.99
N ALA A 618 34.02 15.71 -3.98
CA ALA A 618 32.72 15.09 -3.76
C ALA A 618 32.84 13.61 -3.32
N LEU A 619 33.79 12.86 -3.87
CA LEU A 619 34.06 11.48 -3.48
C LEU A 619 34.62 11.38 -2.05
N LEU A 620 35.52 12.29 -1.68
CA LEU A 620 36.13 12.33 -0.34
C LEU A 620 35.11 12.66 0.76
N THR A 621 34.17 13.57 0.48
CA THR A 621 33.09 13.94 1.41
C THR A 621 32.05 12.84 1.56
N ILE A 622 31.72 12.12 0.48
CA ILE A 622 30.83 10.95 0.55
C ILE A 622 31.48 9.79 1.32
N CYS A 623 32.77 9.53 1.14
CA CYS A 623 33.52 8.55 1.92
C CYS A 623 33.57 8.90 3.41
N MET A 624 33.78 10.18 3.76
CA MET A 624 33.79 10.64 5.16
C MET A 624 32.40 10.54 5.82
N ILE A 625 31.33 10.79 5.06
CA ILE A 625 29.95 10.62 5.56
C ILE A 625 29.62 9.13 5.76
N LEU A 626 30.07 8.25 4.87
CA LEU A 626 29.92 6.80 5.02
C LEU A 626 30.73 6.25 6.19
N LEU A 627 31.96 6.71 6.40
CA LEU A 627 32.78 6.38 7.57
C LEU A 627 32.12 6.85 8.87
N TYR A 628 31.57 8.07 8.89
CA TYR A 628 30.84 8.61 10.06
C TYR A 628 29.54 7.83 10.36
N CYS A 629 28.85 7.33 9.33
CA CYS A 629 27.69 6.46 9.51
C CYS A 629 28.04 5.04 9.98
N LEU A 630 29.28 4.58 9.75
CA LEU A 630 29.77 3.26 10.17
C LEU A 630 30.46 3.29 11.55
N SER A 631 30.91 4.45 12.03
CA SER A 631 31.63 4.61 13.30
C SER A 631 30.78 5.21 14.44
N ALA A 632 29.48 5.43 14.24
CA ALA A 632 28.59 5.88 15.31
C ALA A 632 28.24 4.67 16.21
N PRO A 633 28.53 4.70 17.52
CA PRO A 633 28.05 3.67 18.44
C PRO A 633 26.53 3.75 18.48
N GLU A 634 25.83 2.66 18.15
CA GLU A 634 24.38 2.60 18.33
C GLU A 634 24.06 2.58 19.82
N VAL A 635 23.39 3.64 20.27
CA VAL A 635 22.70 3.71 21.55
C VAL A 635 21.62 2.61 21.55
N GLN A 636 21.84 1.57 22.35
CA GLN A 636 20.81 0.59 22.68
C GLN A 636 19.63 1.33 23.33
N PHE A 637 18.54 1.49 22.59
CA PHE A 637 17.24 1.77 23.19
C PHE A 637 16.76 0.47 23.84
N GLY A 638 17.02 0.33 25.14
CA GLY A 638 16.30 -0.63 25.96
C GLY A 638 14.81 -0.24 25.96
N LEU A 639 14.00 -0.97 25.22
CA LEU A 639 12.56 -1.00 25.44
C LEU A 639 12.34 -1.78 26.72
N GLN A 640 11.80 -1.10 27.73
CA GLN A 640 11.35 -1.71 28.97
C GLN A 640 10.37 -2.85 28.67
N GLU A 641 10.71 -4.05 29.14
CA GLU A 641 9.87 -5.24 28.97
C GLU A 641 8.56 -5.04 29.72
N VAL A 642 7.46 -4.92 28.98
CA VAL A 642 6.11 -5.12 29.52
C VAL A 642 5.83 -6.63 29.48
N PRO A 643 5.53 -7.28 30.61
CA PRO A 643 5.29 -8.71 30.64
C PRO A 643 3.87 -8.99 30.13
N VAL A 644 3.71 -9.36 28.86
CA VAL A 644 2.41 -9.81 28.33
C VAL A 644 2.59 -11.03 27.42
N PRO A 645 1.83 -12.12 27.63
CA PRO A 645 2.10 -13.44 27.07
C PRO A 645 1.53 -13.61 25.66
N TYR A 646 2.02 -12.85 24.68
CA TYR A 646 1.67 -13.09 23.28
C TYR A 646 2.72 -13.99 22.64
N SER A 647 2.75 -15.25 23.10
CA SER A 647 3.44 -16.32 22.40
C SER A 647 2.67 -16.66 21.13
N CYS A 648 3.39 -16.92 20.04
CA CYS A 648 2.89 -17.51 18.80
C CYS A 648 2.38 -18.96 18.96
N ALA A 649 2.47 -19.52 20.17
CA ALA A 649 1.92 -20.82 20.51
C ALA A 649 0.38 -20.81 20.45
N HIS A 650 -0.17 -21.11 19.28
CA HIS A 650 -1.54 -21.62 19.18
C HIS A 650 -1.63 -22.92 19.99
N ARG A 651 -2.55 -22.98 20.96
CA ARG A 651 -3.05 -24.29 21.42
C ARG A 651 -3.62 -25.01 20.21
N PRO A 652 -3.27 -26.29 19.96
CA PRO A 652 -3.88 -27.04 18.88
C PRO A 652 -5.40 -27.07 19.10
N SER A 653 -6.14 -26.59 18.10
CA SER A 653 -7.58 -26.80 18.02
C SER A 653 -7.81 -28.30 18.09
N ALA A 654 -8.67 -28.74 19.01
CA ALA A 654 -9.05 -30.14 19.13
C ALA A 654 -9.42 -30.68 17.75
N ALA A 655 -8.76 -31.77 17.34
CA ALA A 655 -9.27 -32.58 16.25
C ALA A 655 -10.74 -32.92 16.54
N PRO A 656 -11.63 -32.97 15.53
CA PRO A 656 -12.98 -33.46 15.76
C PRO A 656 -12.86 -34.86 16.36
N SER A 657 -13.48 -35.06 17.51
CA SER A 657 -13.68 -36.36 18.12
C SER A 657 -14.37 -37.26 17.10
N SER A 658 -13.61 -38.08 16.39
CA SER A 658 -14.17 -39.25 15.73
C SER A 658 -14.44 -40.28 16.81
N THR A 659 -15.70 -40.65 16.87
CA THR A 659 -16.33 -41.58 17.80
C THR A 659 -15.53 -42.88 17.86
N ILE A 660 -15.17 -43.29 19.08
CA ILE A 660 -14.66 -44.63 19.36
C ILE A 660 -15.74 -45.62 18.91
N SER A 661 -15.45 -46.33 17.82
CA SER A 661 -16.11 -47.61 17.52
C SER A 661 -15.03 -48.68 17.53
N ASN A 662 -15.15 -49.58 18.51
CA ASN A 662 -14.33 -50.79 18.61
C ASN A 662 -14.55 -51.64 17.36
N SER A 663 -13.50 -51.85 16.57
CA SER A 663 -13.35 -53.09 15.84
C SER A 663 -11.87 -53.43 15.70
N SER A 664 -11.54 -54.59 16.25
CA SER A 664 -10.25 -55.25 16.21
C SER A 664 -9.94 -55.76 14.79
N HIS A 665 -8.93 -55.18 14.13
CA HIS A 665 -8.23 -55.86 13.04
C HIS A 665 -6.73 -55.53 13.07
N HIS A 666 -5.95 -56.57 13.33
CA HIS A 666 -4.52 -56.62 13.04
C HIS A 666 -4.31 -56.42 11.53
N ALA A 667 -3.58 -55.36 11.14
CA ALA A 667 -2.89 -55.26 9.87
C ALA A 667 -1.69 -54.31 10.02
N SER A 668 -0.55 -54.74 9.48
CA SER A 668 0.74 -54.04 9.44
C SER A 668 0.63 -52.56 9.00
N GLY A 669 0.77 -51.63 9.94
CA GLY A 669 0.67 -50.19 9.68
C GLY A 669 1.98 -49.61 9.15
N GLN A 670 2.03 -49.30 7.85
CA GLN A 670 2.87 -48.21 7.35
C GLN A 670 2.50 -46.94 8.12
N GLN A 671 3.42 -46.41 8.93
CA GLN A 671 3.23 -45.12 9.59
C GLN A 671 3.06 -44.04 8.52
N THR A 672 1.84 -43.51 8.39
CA THR A 672 1.57 -42.32 7.58
C THR A 672 2.23 -41.12 8.24
N CYS A 673 3.44 -40.77 7.79
CA CYS A 673 4.13 -39.56 8.27
C CYS A 673 3.56 -38.32 7.59
N THR A 674 3.31 -37.26 8.36
CA THR A 674 2.82 -35.98 7.84
C THR A 674 3.99 -35.03 7.56
N PRO A 675 4.01 -34.35 6.39
CA PRO A 675 5.11 -33.47 6.02
C PRO A 675 5.16 -32.25 6.95
N LYS A 676 6.34 -31.98 7.50
CA LYS A 676 6.58 -30.80 8.34
C LYS A 676 6.76 -29.55 7.48
N VAL A 677 5.98 -28.51 7.79
CA VAL A 677 5.95 -27.24 7.04
C VAL A 677 6.57 -26.07 7.81
N ASP A 678 6.65 -26.14 9.14
CA ASP A 678 7.24 -25.11 9.99
C ASP A 678 8.73 -25.42 10.22
N ILE A 679 9.59 -24.59 9.62
CA ILE A 679 11.03 -24.85 9.49
C ILE A 679 11.84 -23.61 9.87
N MET A 680 12.71 -23.78 10.87
CA MET A 680 13.79 -22.85 11.14
C MET A 680 15.05 -23.39 10.49
N PHE A 681 15.52 -22.76 9.41
CA PHE A 681 16.85 -23.01 8.87
C PHE A 681 17.85 -21.96 9.37
N MET A 682 18.71 -22.34 10.30
CA MET A 682 19.82 -21.48 10.72
C MET A 682 20.90 -21.51 9.63
N LYS A 683 20.95 -20.43 8.85
CA LYS A 683 21.85 -20.27 7.73
C LYS A 683 23.24 -19.83 8.16
N THR A 684 24.18 -20.76 8.12
CA THR A 684 25.63 -20.50 8.31
C THR A 684 26.28 -19.95 7.04
N HIS A 685 27.36 -19.20 7.22
CA HIS A 685 28.13 -18.60 6.13
C HIS A 685 29.02 -19.63 5.42
N LYS A 686 29.05 -19.58 4.08
CA LYS A 686 29.97 -20.34 3.21
C LYS A 686 29.86 -21.89 3.33
N THR A 687 28.69 -22.38 3.72
CA THR A 687 28.34 -23.80 3.92
C THR A 687 27.38 -24.35 2.86
N ALA A 688 27.52 -23.92 1.60
CA ALA A 688 26.60 -24.29 0.50
C ALA A 688 25.10 -23.93 0.75
N SER A 689 24.83 -23.08 1.75
CA SER A 689 23.48 -22.77 2.21
C SER A 689 22.58 -22.09 1.16
N SER A 690 23.14 -21.40 0.15
CA SER A 690 22.36 -20.89 -0.99
C SER A 690 21.71 -21.99 -1.84
N THR A 691 22.33 -23.17 -1.94
CA THR A 691 21.74 -24.33 -2.64
C THR A 691 20.53 -24.85 -1.86
N PHE A 692 20.67 -24.98 -0.54
CA PHE A 692 19.57 -25.41 0.32
C PHE A 692 18.43 -24.39 0.40
N LEU A 693 18.75 -23.09 0.39
CA LEU A 693 17.73 -22.05 0.32
C LEU A 693 16.86 -22.14 -0.92
N ASN A 694 17.43 -22.50 -2.08
CA ASN A 694 16.65 -22.69 -3.30
C ASN A 694 15.61 -23.81 -3.12
N ILE A 695 15.99 -24.91 -2.46
CA ILE A 695 15.09 -26.00 -2.08
C ILE A 695 13.97 -25.47 -1.17
N LEU A 696 14.32 -24.76 -0.10
CA LEU A 696 13.34 -24.19 0.85
C LEU A 696 12.38 -23.20 0.18
N PHE A 697 12.86 -22.32 -0.69
CA PHE A 697 12.02 -21.35 -1.40
C PHE A 697 11.02 -22.04 -2.32
N ARG A 698 11.48 -23.04 -3.07
CA ARG A 698 10.60 -23.84 -3.94
C ARG A 698 9.56 -24.60 -3.15
N PHE A 699 9.96 -25.24 -2.05
CA PHE A 699 9.03 -25.94 -1.15
C PHE A 699 7.99 -24.97 -0.58
N GLY A 700 8.42 -23.84 -0.01
CA GLY A 700 7.51 -22.85 0.56
C GLY A 700 6.55 -22.24 -0.47
N GLU A 701 6.98 -21.99 -1.70
CA GLU A 701 6.07 -21.55 -2.77
C GLU A 701 5.09 -22.64 -3.21
N ARG A 702 5.52 -23.92 -3.27
CA ARG A 702 4.66 -25.07 -3.61
C ARG A 702 3.54 -25.23 -2.59
N HIS A 703 3.83 -25.00 -1.32
CA HIS A 703 2.90 -25.16 -0.19
C HIS A 703 2.28 -23.85 0.31
N HIS A 704 2.50 -22.73 -0.39
CA HIS A 704 1.97 -21.40 -0.02
C HIS A 704 2.31 -20.94 1.41
N LEU A 705 3.53 -21.26 1.87
CA LEU A 705 4.01 -21.00 3.23
C LEU A 705 4.48 -19.55 3.43
N LYS A 706 4.33 -19.05 4.66
CA LYS A 706 4.71 -17.69 5.02
C LYS A 706 6.16 -17.62 5.49
N PHE A 707 6.98 -16.87 4.77
CA PHE A 707 8.39 -16.65 5.11
C PHE A 707 8.59 -15.43 6.02
N ALA A 708 9.43 -15.58 7.04
CA ALA A 708 9.99 -14.46 7.80
C ALA A 708 11.21 -13.93 7.03
N PHE A 709 11.01 -12.85 6.27
CA PHE A 709 12.09 -12.18 5.54
C PHE A 709 12.57 -10.91 6.25
N PRO A 710 13.85 -10.50 6.10
CA PRO A 710 14.33 -9.22 6.58
C PRO A 710 13.74 -8.05 5.78
N ASN A 711 13.68 -6.87 6.41
CA ASN A 711 13.34 -5.63 5.73
C ASN A 711 14.61 -4.93 5.20
N SER A 712 14.61 -4.47 3.95
CA SER A 712 15.67 -3.66 3.30
C SER A 712 17.03 -4.30 2.96
N ARG A 713 17.36 -5.48 3.52
CA ARG A 713 18.63 -6.22 3.32
C ARG A 713 18.37 -7.69 2.96
N ASN A 714 19.43 -8.45 2.70
CA ASN A 714 19.38 -9.91 2.53
C ASN A 714 19.59 -10.69 3.86
N ASP A 715 19.99 -10.00 4.92
CA ASP A 715 20.27 -10.51 6.26
C ASP A 715 19.45 -9.77 7.34
N PHE A 716 19.36 -10.35 8.53
CA PHE A 716 18.73 -9.74 9.70
C PHE A 716 19.73 -8.86 10.49
N PHE A 717 20.29 -7.84 9.83
CA PHE A 717 21.23 -6.87 10.44
C PHE A 717 22.47 -7.49 11.07
N TYR A 718 23.02 -8.53 10.44
CA TYR A 718 24.27 -9.15 10.86
C TYR A 718 25.42 -8.11 10.87
N PRO A 719 26.29 -8.05 11.90
CA PRO A 719 26.58 -9.06 12.94
C PRO A 719 25.77 -8.94 14.24
N SER A 720 24.80 -8.04 14.33
CA SER A 720 23.97 -7.90 15.53
C SER A 720 23.10 -9.14 15.75
N SER A 721 22.86 -9.50 17.01
CA SER A 721 21.97 -10.62 17.37
C SER A 721 20.57 -10.42 16.80
N PHE A 722 19.94 -11.53 16.38
CA PHE A 722 18.60 -11.53 15.82
C PHE A 722 17.58 -10.96 16.82
N HIS A 723 16.67 -10.14 16.31
CA HIS A 723 15.54 -9.61 17.04
C HIS A 723 14.27 -9.62 16.18
N ARG A 724 13.11 -9.97 16.75
CA ARG A 724 11.85 -10.13 15.98
C ARG A 724 11.42 -8.90 15.20
N SER A 725 11.78 -7.69 15.65
CA SER A 725 11.50 -6.43 14.94
C SER A 725 12.23 -6.28 13.60
N GLN A 726 13.24 -7.11 13.34
CA GLN A 726 13.98 -7.13 12.07
C GLN A 726 13.20 -7.88 10.96
N VAL A 727 12.19 -8.67 11.33
CA VAL A 727 11.32 -9.37 10.39
C VAL A 727 10.35 -8.38 9.74
N LYS A 728 10.31 -8.41 8.41
CA LYS A 728 9.43 -7.58 7.59
C LYS A 728 7.97 -7.82 7.99
N ASP A 729 7.26 -6.72 8.20
CA ASP A 729 5.84 -6.69 8.55
C ASP A 729 5.48 -7.38 9.89
N TYR A 730 6.46 -7.66 10.76
CA TYR A 730 6.23 -8.28 12.06
C TYR A 730 5.25 -7.48 12.93
N ARG A 731 4.27 -8.17 13.51
CA ARG A 731 3.37 -7.66 14.55
C ARG A 731 3.34 -8.67 15.71
N PRO A 732 3.23 -8.22 16.97
CA PRO A 732 3.06 -9.13 18.11
C PRO A 732 1.93 -10.14 17.86
N GLY A 733 2.19 -11.43 18.10
CA GLY A 733 1.23 -12.52 17.87
C GLY A 733 1.23 -13.12 16.47
N MET A 734 1.99 -12.58 15.50
CA MET A 734 2.10 -13.20 14.17
C MET A 734 3.10 -14.35 14.13
N CYS A 735 2.69 -15.46 13.50
CA CYS A 735 3.55 -16.60 13.20
C CYS A 735 4.04 -16.58 11.74
N PHE A 736 5.18 -17.21 11.52
CA PHE A 736 5.74 -17.53 10.21
C PHE A 736 6.06 -19.02 10.17
N ASN A 737 5.99 -19.62 8.99
CA ASN A 737 6.30 -21.04 8.81
C ASN A 737 7.80 -21.23 8.60
N ILE A 738 8.44 -20.39 7.77
CA ILE A 738 9.85 -20.57 7.39
C ILE A 738 10.66 -19.33 7.72
N ILE A 739 11.78 -19.52 8.42
CA ILE A 739 12.84 -18.51 8.55
C ILE A 739 14.17 -19.12 8.09
N CYS A 740 14.90 -18.42 7.23
CA CYS A 740 16.06 -19.01 6.56
C CYS A 740 17.15 -18.01 6.11
N ASN A 741 16.99 -16.71 6.33
CA ASN A 741 18.01 -15.71 5.99
C ASN A 741 19.14 -15.67 7.03
N HIS A 742 20.29 -15.10 6.63
CA HIS A 742 21.43 -14.92 7.54
C HIS A 742 21.06 -14.08 8.76
N MET A 743 21.44 -14.57 9.93
CA MET A 743 21.26 -13.90 11.22
C MET A 743 22.38 -14.35 12.18
N ARG A 744 22.59 -13.57 13.24
CA ARG A 744 23.31 -14.07 14.42
C ARG A 744 22.27 -14.66 15.39
N PHE A 745 22.33 -15.97 15.60
CA PHE A 745 21.22 -16.72 16.19
C PHE A 745 20.88 -16.26 17.62
N ASN A 746 19.60 -16.01 17.87
CA ASN A 746 19.06 -15.71 19.19
C ASN A 746 17.81 -16.56 19.42
N ALA A 747 17.97 -17.67 20.16
CA ALA A 747 16.92 -18.65 20.33
C ALA A 747 15.63 -18.07 20.95
N ALA A 748 15.76 -17.15 21.91
CA ALA A 748 14.61 -16.56 22.59
C ALA A 748 13.78 -15.66 21.66
N GLU A 749 14.42 -14.95 20.73
CA GLU A 749 13.73 -14.11 19.76
C GLU A 749 13.19 -14.90 18.57
N VAL A 750 13.89 -15.95 18.12
CA VAL A 750 13.41 -16.85 17.06
C VAL A 750 12.17 -17.62 17.51
N ALA A 751 12.14 -18.11 18.75
CA ALA A 751 10.98 -18.81 19.30
C ALA A 751 9.71 -17.94 19.40
N LYS A 752 9.84 -16.60 19.35
CA LYS A 752 8.70 -15.68 19.39
C LYS A 752 8.02 -15.49 18.03
N VAL A 753 8.66 -15.88 16.93
CA VAL A 753 8.12 -15.68 15.57
C VAL A 753 7.70 -16.97 14.86
N LEU A 754 7.96 -18.14 15.47
CA LEU A 754 7.69 -19.46 14.90
C LEU A 754 6.81 -20.30 15.84
N PRO A 755 5.94 -21.19 15.31
CA PRO A 755 5.19 -22.15 16.10
C PRO A 755 6.07 -23.04 17.01
N ALA A 756 5.51 -23.54 18.11
CA ALA A 756 6.25 -24.35 19.08
C ALA A 756 6.74 -25.70 18.51
N ASP A 757 6.09 -26.24 17.49
CA ASP A 757 6.39 -27.52 16.83
C ASP A 757 7.30 -27.39 15.59
N THR A 758 7.96 -26.23 15.46
CA THR A 758 8.90 -25.94 14.36
C THR A 758 10.13 -26.85 14.38
N SER A 759 10.50 -27.37 13.21
CA SER A 759 11.72 -28.17 13.03
C SER A 759 12.95 -27.28 12.80
N TYR A 760 13.95 -27.40 13.66
CA TYR A 760 15.20 -26.62 13.59
C TYR A 760 16.28 -27.40 12.84
N ILE A 761 16.79 -26.81 11.76
CA ILE A 761 17.77 -27.41 10.85
C ILE A 761 18.91 -26.43 10.61
N THR A 762 20.13 -26.93 10.43
CA THR A 762 21.28 -26.12 10.01
C THR A 762 22.24 -26.98 9.20
N ILE A 763 23.31 -26.36 8.69
CA ILE A 763 24.35 -27.03 7.91
C ILE A 763 25.73 -26.54 8.37
N LEU A 764 26.67 -27.46 8.55
CA LEU A 764 28.06 -27.16 8.88
C LEU A 764 28.98 -27.61 7.74
N ARG A 765 30.19 -27.08 7.76
CA ARG A 765 31.25 -27.39 6.81
C ARG A 765 32.55 -27.58 7.58
N ASP A 766 33.46 -28.37 7.02
CA ASP A 766 34.81 -28.52 7.52
C ASP A 766 35.45 -27.13 7.80
N PRO A 767 35.92 -26.85 9.03
CA PRO A 767 36.37 -25.51 9.42
C PRO A 767 37.59 -24.99 8.66
N ALA A 768 38.47 -25.86 8.17
CA ALA A 768 39.61 -25.43 7.37
C ALA A 768 39.17 -24.99 5.98
N ASP A 769 38.32 -25.78 5.31
CA ASP A 769 37.76 -25.43 4.01
C ASP A 769 36.79 -24.23 4.10
N LEU A 770 36.12 -24.09 5.25
CA LEU A 770 35.33 -22.92 5.58
C LEU A 770 36.20 -21.68 5.71
N ALA A 771 37.31 -21.75 6.45
CA ALA A 771 38.24 -20.65 6.65
C ALA A 771 38.84 -20.16 5.32
N GLU A 772 39.26 -21.07 4.44
CA GLU A 772 39.72 -20.72 3.09
C GLU A 772 38.61 -20.01 2.29
N SER A 773 37.40 -20.57 2.30
CA SER A 773 36.29 -20.01 1.55
C SER A 773 35.80 -18.67 2.11
N SER A 774 35.88 -18.48 3.42
CA SER A 774 35.51 -17.25 4.12
C SER A 774 36.55 -16.17 3.84
N PHE A 775 37.84 -16.48 4.00
CA PHE A 775 38.94 -15.56 3.75
C PHE A 775 38.96 -15.07 2.30
N HIS A 776 38.77 -15.96 1.32
CA HIS A 776 38.65 -15.56 -0.08
C HIS A 776 37.45 -14.63 -0.31
N TYR A 777 36.31 -14.86 0.33
CA TYR A 777 35.09 -14.10 0.05
C TYR A 777 35.03 -12.76 0.80
N PHE A 778 35.43 -12.74 2.08
CA PHE A 778 35.31 -11.60 2.98
C PHE A 778 36.62 -10.88 3.25
N GLY A 779 37.78 -11.46 2.93
CA GLY A 779 39.10 -10.89 3.25
C GLY A 779 39.21 -9.43 2.83
N ARG A 780 38.88 -9.10 1.58
CA ARG A 780 38.94 -7.71 1.08
C ARG A 780 37.99 -6.72 1.79
N ILE A 781 37.00 -7.19 2.55
CA ILE A 781 36.11 -6.33 3.35
C ILE A 781 36.68 -6.10 4.75
N VAL A 782 37.61 -6.95 5.21
CA VAL A 782 38.27 -6.82 6.52
C VAL A 782 39.56 -5.99 6.38
N PRO A 783 39.60 -4.74 6.89
CA PRO A 783 40.72 -3.82 6.62
C PRO A 783 42.09 -4.33 7.08
N LEU A 784 42.13 -5.13 8.15
CA LEU A 784 43.38 -5.68 8.69
C LEU A 784 44.08 -6.63 7.71
N THR A 785 43.35 -7.25 6.79
CA THR A 785 43.92 -8.14 5.78
C THR A 785 44.52 -7.39 4.58
N TRP A 786 44.28 -6.08 4.46
CA TRP A 786 44.80 -5.28 3.34
C TRP A 786 46.32 -5.11 3.39
N LYS A 787 46.93 -5.30 4.56
CA LYS A 787 48.37 -5.24 4.78
C LYS A 787 49.12 -6.49 4.29
N LEU A 788 48.40 -7.57 3.98
CA LEU A 788 48.99 -8.83 3.47
C LEU A 788 49.54 -8.59 2.07
N SER A 789 50.84 -8.80 1.92
CA SER A 789 51.62 -8.36 0.76
C SER A 789 52.12 -9.51 -0.15
N GLY A 790 51.68 -10.75 0.08
CA GLY A 790 52.02 -11.92 -0.75
C GLY A 790 50.98 -12.34 -1.79
N ASP A 791 51.39 -13.21 -2.73
CA ASP A 791 50.53 -13.84 -3.75
C ASP A 791 49.49 -14.80 -3.12
N ASP A 792 49.88 -15.51 -2.04
CA ASP A 792 49.00 -16.38 -1.25
C ASP A 792 48.70 -15.74 0.11
N LYS A 793 47.75 -14.80 0.11
CA LYS A 793 47.35 -14.02 1.30
C LYS A 793 46.83 -14.89 2.45
N LEU A 794 46.20 -16.02 2.15
CA LEU A 794 45.69 -16.93 3.17
C LEU A 794 46.85 -17.60 3.92
N ARG A 795 47.89 -18.04 3.20
CA ARG A 795 49.09 -18.61 3.81
C ARG A 795 49.81 -17.60 4.72
N GLU A 796 49.96 -16.37 4.26
CA GLU A 796 50.57 -15.28 5.05
C GLU A 796 49.75 -15.03 6.33
N PHE A 797 48.43 -14.93 6.21
CA PHE A 797 47.52 -14.82 7.36
C PHE A 797 47.65 -15.99 8.34
N LEU A 798 47.63 -17.24 7.86
CA LEU A 798 47.71 -18.44 8.70
C LEU A 798 49.09 -18.64 9.35
N THR A 799 50.13 -17.97 8.86
CA THR A 799 51.47 -18.07 9.45
C THR A 799 51.57 -17.28 10.74
N ASP A 800 50.95 -16.10 10.81
CA ASP A 800 50.81 -15.33 12.04
C ASP A 800 49.44 -14.63 12.12
N PRO A 801 48.36 -15.37 12.47
CA PRO A 801 47.01 -14.81 12.46
C PRO A 801 46.81 -13.66 13.44
N LYS A 802 47.57 -13.66 14.55
CA LYS A 802 47.43 -12.67 15.64
C LYS A 802 47.84 -11.27 15.20
N LEU A 803 48.75 -11.15 14.22
CA LEU A 803 49.17 -9.87 13.67
C LEU A 803 48.07 -9.19 12.82
N TYR A 804 47.17 -9.99 12.24
CA TYR A 804 46.15 -9.53 11.29
C TYR A 804 44.72 -9.70 11.81
N TYR A 805 44.55 -10.05 13.08
CA TYR A 805 43.26 -10.26 13.72
C TYR A 805 43.13 -9.43 15.00
N ASP A 806 42.05 -8.67 15.08
CA ASP A 806 41.63 -7.91 16.25
C ASP A 806 40.17 -8.25 16.55
N PRO A 807 39.83 -8.75 17.76
CA PRO A 807 38.45 -9.01 18.16
C PRO A 807 37.51 -7.79 17.99
N GLU A 808 38.02 -6.57 18.18
CA GLU A 808 37.23 -5.33 18.03
C GLU A 808 37.31 -4.75 16.61
N GLY A 809 38.08 -5.39 15.72
CA GLY A 809 38.28 -4.96 14.34
C GLY A 809 37.00 -5.01 13.50
N PHE A 810 36.84 -4.03 12.60
CA PHE A 810 35.69 -4.00 11.68
C PHE A 810 35.61 -5.27 10.83
N SER A 811 34.50 -6.00 10.94
CA SER A 811 34.25 -7.27 10.22
C SER A 811 35.23 -8.41 10.53
N SER A 812 36.00 -8.34 11.62
CA SER A 812 36.99 -9.37 11.98
C SER A 812 36.36 -10.73 12.28
N PHE A 813 35.10 -10.77 12.71
CA PHE A 813 34.34 -11.99 13.00
C PHE A 813 34.24 -12.99 11.82
N TYR A 814 34.46 -12.56 10.57
CA TYR A 814 34.54 -13.49 9.43
C TYR A 814 35.81 -14.36 9.39
N LEU A 815 36.85 -13.99 10.16
CA LEU A 815 38.18 -14.58 10.07
C LEU A 815 38.46 -15.66 11.13
N LYS A 816 37.59 -15.82 12.14
CA LYS A 816 37.82 -16.75 13.25
C LYS A 816 36.50 -17.34 13.77
N ASN A 817 36.44 -18.66 13.91
CA ASN A 817 35.31 -19.44 14.45
C ASN A 817 33.94 -18.94 13.97
N LEU A 818 33.77 -18.85 12.65
CA LEU A 818 32.60 -18.24 12.01
C LEU A 818 31.32 -19.01 12.27
N LEU A 819 31.36 -20.35 12.33
CA LEU A 819 30.15 -21.14 12.62
C LEU A 819 29.65 -20.86 14.04
N PHE A 820 30.56 -20.87 15.01
CA PHE A 820 30.23 -20.59 16.40
C PHE A 820 29.66 -19.16 16.58
N PHE A 821 30.20 -18.19 15.83
CA PHE A 821 29.65 -16.83 15.78
C PHE A 821 28.23 -16.78 15.19
N ASP A 822 27.97 -17.50 14.09
CA ASP A 822 26.64 -17.60 13.46
C ASP A 822 25.59 -18.14 14.45
N PHE A 823 25.97 -19.10 15.32
CA PHE A 823 25.12 -19.61 16.42
C PHE A 823 24.92 -18.62 17.59
N GLY A 824 25.37 -17.38 17.46
CA GLY A 824 25.16 -16.32 18.46
C GLY A 824 26.15 -16.33 19.61
N GLN A 825 27.16 -17.20 19.57
CA GLN A 825 28.16 -17.31 20.62
C GLN A 825 29.33 -16.33 20.39
N ASP A 826 30.23 -16.24 21.37
CA ASP A 826 31.47 -15.49 21.24
C ASP A 826 32.55 -16.37 20.57
N ASN A 827 33.06 -15.90 19.44
CA ASN A 827 34.04 -16.61 18.61
C ASN A 827 35.49 -16.41 19.08
N ASN A 828 35.71 -15.60 20.12
CA ASN A 828 37.02 -15.30 20.71
C ASN A 828 37.33 -16.07 21.99
N LEU A 829 36.41 -16.91 22.48
CA LEU A 829 36.62 -17.73 23.67
C LEU A 829 37.83 -18.66 23.53
N HIS A 830 38.34 -19.12 24.68
CA HIS A 830 39.33 -20.18 24.70
C HIS A 830 38.65 -21.53 24.35
N PRO A 831 39.27 -22.42 23.55
CA PRO A 831 38.67 -23.72 23.19
C PRO A 831 38.29 -24.61 24.37
N ASP A 832 39.01 -24.46 25.48
CA ASP A 832 38.80 -25.19 26.74
C ASP A 832 37.86 -24.48 27.73
N ASP A 833 37.26 -23.35 27.34
CA ASP A 833 36.26 -22.68 28.17
C ASP A 833 35.01 -23.56 28.28
N PRO A 834 34.49 -23.85 29.48
CA PRO A 834 33.30 -24.69 29.67
C PRO A 834 32.07 -24.18 28.90
N LYS A 835 31.98 -22.87 28.64
CA LYS A 835 30.90 -22.28 27.82
C LYS A 835 30.87 -22.82 26.40
N VAL A 836 32.01 -23.25 25.85
CA VAL A 836 32.09 -23.86 24.51
C VAL A 836 31.33 -25.18 24.50
N ASP A 837 31.58 -26.05 25.48
CA ASP A 837 30.89 -27.34 25.58
C ASP A 837 29.40 -27.19 25.89
N GLU A 838 29.04 -26.28 26.80
CA GLU A 838 27.65 -25.93 27.09
C GLU A 838 26.90 -25.45 25.84
N ALA A 839 27.53 -24.60 25.03
CA ALA A 839 26.95 -24.11 23.79
C ALA A 839 26.78 -25.23 22.75
N ILE A 840 27.77 -26.10 22.57
CA ILE A 840 27.68 -27.26 21.65
C ILE A 840 26.50 -28.16 22.07
N GLN A 841 26.36 -28.45 23.36
CA GLN A 841 25.25 -29.25 23.88
C GLN A 841 23.89 -28.54 23.71
N ALA A 842 23.84 -27.22 23.89
CA ALA A 842 22.63 -26.43 23.65
C ALA A 842 22.21 -26.45 22.17
N ILE A 843 23.16 -26.40 21.24
CA ILE A 843 22.91 -26.55 19.80
C ILE A 843 22.40 -27.98 19.52
N ALA A 844 23.07 -29.01 20.05
CA ALA A 844 22.69 -30.41 19.84
C ALA A 844 21.27 -30.72 20.32
N LYS A 845 20.84 -30.13 21.45
CA LYS A 845 19.48 -30.30 21.98
C LYS A 845 18.41 -29.56 21.17
N ARG A 846 18.76 -28.46 20.50
CA ARG A 846 17.79 -27.59 19.82
C ARG A 846 17.60 -27.95 18.34
N PHE A 847 18.68 -28.33 17.66
CA PHE A 847 18.63 -28.64 16.23
C PHE A 847 18.30 -30.11 16.01
N HIS A 848 17.19 -30.35 15.31
CA HIS A 848 16.70 -31.69 14.99
C HIS A 848 17.63 -32.38 13.98
N LEU A 849 18.18 -31.61 13.03
CA LEU A 849 19.17 -32.09 12.07
C LEU A 849 20.25 -31.04 11.83
N VAL A 850 21.50 -31.47 11.93
CA VAL A 850 22.68 -30.70 11.52
C VAL A 850 23.29 -31.41 10.32
N MET A 851 23.18 -30.79 9.16
CA MET A 851 23.68 -31.31 7.89
C MET A 851 25.18 -31.04 7.74
N LEU A 852 25.87 -31.81 6.90
CA LEU A 852 27.29 -31.61 6.57
C LEU A 852 27.46 -31.39 5.07
N VAL A 853 28.19 -30.34 4.70
CA VAL A 853 28.44 -30.02 3.28
C VAL A 853 29.22 -31.12 2.57
N GLU A 854 30.13 -31.80 3.27
CA GLU A 854 30.95 -32.89 2.72
C GLU A 854 30.10 -34.12 2.37
N HIS A 855 28.95 -34.26 3.02
CA HIS A 855 27.95 -35.32 2.84
C HIS A 855 26.59 -34.71 2.50
N PHE A 856 26.57 -33.76 1.55
CA PHE A 856 25.39 -32.95 1.27
C PHE A 856 24.20 -33.78 0.79
N GLU A 857 24.44 -34.81 -0.04
CA GLU A 857 23.37 -35.65 -0.57
C GLU A 857 22.79 -36.56 0.52
N GLU A 858 23.64 -37.20 1.32
CA GLU A 858 23.23 -37.97 2.50
C GLU A 858 22.47 -37.09 3.50
N SER A 859 22.93 -35.85 3.68
CA SER A 859 22.26 -34.85 4.53
C SER A 859 20.85 -34.52 4.06
N LEU A 860 20.64 -34.39 2.75
CA LEU A 860 19.30 -34.16 2.18
C LEU A 860 18.40 -35.39 2.32
N ILE A 861 18.95 -36.61 2.26
CA ILE A 861 18.16 -37.83 2.52
C ILE A 861 17.75 -37.91 4.00
N LEU A 862 18.65 -37.57 4.93
CA LEU A 862 18.27 -37.47 6.35
C LEU A 862 17.24 -36.38 6.60
N LEU A 863 17.35 -35.25 5.88
CA LEU A 863 16.34 -34.19 5.93
C LEU A 863 14.98 -34.68 5.43
N LYS A 864 14.96 -35.43 4.33
CA LYS A 864 13.76 -36.08 3.77
C LYS A 864 13.02 -36.87 4.84
N ASP A 865 13.76 -37.70 5.55
CA ASP A 865 13.24 -38.59 6.58
C ASP A 865 12.79 -37.80 7.82
N THR A 866 13.59 -36.81 8.24
CA THR A 866 13.30 -35.96 9.41
C THR A 866 12.04 -35.10 9.22
N LEU A 867 11.83 -34.55 8.02
CA LEU A 867 10.69 -33.67 7.72
C LEU A 867 9.54 -34.38 7.02
N CYS A 868 9.70 -35.65 6.67
CA CYS A 868 8.76 -36.43 5.88
C CYS A 868 8.42 -35.77 4.54
N TRP A 869 9.46 -35.34 3.83
CA TRP A 869 9.36 -34.74 2.50
C TRP A 869 9.46 -35.77 1.37
N ASP A 870 9.00 -35.38 0.20
CA ASP A 870 9.13 -36.19 -1.01
C ASP A 870 10.50 -36.01 -1.67
N MET A 871 10.93 -37.03 -2.41
CA MET A 871 12.21 -36.99 -3.14
C MET A 871 12.23 -35.87 -4.20
N GLU A 872 11.07 -35.52 -4.75
CA GLU A 872 10.92 -34.46 -5.76
C GLU A 872 11.27 -33.06 -5.23
N ASP A 873 10.99 -32.82 -3.94
CA ASP A 873 11.26 -31.53 -3.32
C ASP A 873 12.75 -31.29 -3.08
N LEU A 874 13.56 -32.36 -3.05
CA LEU A 874 14.98 -32.30 -2.74
C LEU A 874 15.88 -32.08 -3.95
N VAL A 875 15.35 -32.22 -5.17
CA VAL A 875 16.14 -32.06 -6.40
C VAL A 875 16.77 -30.67 -6.43
N PHE A 876 18.07 -30.57 -6.72
CA PHE A 876 18.82 -29.33 -6.61
C PHE A 876 19.91 -29.17 -7.67
N PHE A 877 20.33 -27.92 -7.90
CA PHE A 877 21.56 -27.60 -8.61
C PHE A 877 22.52 -26.89 -7.68
N LYS A 878 23.82 -27.17 -7.83
CA LYS A 878 24.84 -26.56 -6.98
C LYS A 878 25.00 -25.08 -7.33
N LEU A 879 24.43 -24.18 -6.52
CA LEU A 879 24.47 -22.74 -6.72
C LEU A 879 25.68 -22.11 -6.00
N ASN A 880 26.15 -20.97 -6.52
CA ASN A 880 27.27 -20.19 -5.96
C ASN A 880 28.59 -20.98 -5.82
N ALA A 881 28.83 -21.97 -6.69
CA ALA A 881 30.09 -22.69 -6.74
C ALA A 881 31.21 -21.79 -7.30
N ARG A 882 32.42 -21.88 -6.71
CA ARG A 882 33.60 -21.19 -7.24
C ARG A 882 34.25 -21.98 -8.37
N LYS A 883 34.90 -21.28 -9.29
CA LYS A 883 35.76 -21.88 -10.31
C LYS A 883 36.85 -22.71 -9.64
N GLY A 884 37.07 -23.94 -10.11
CA GLY A 884 38.05 -24.85 -9.51
C GLY A 884 39.47 -24.27 -9.46
N SER A 885 39.83 -23.40 -10.41
CA SER A 885 41.14 -22.73 -10.46
C SER A 885 41.34 -21.65 -9.38
N THR A 886 40.27 -21.16 -8.74
CA THR A 886 40.34 -20.13 -7.68
C THR A 886 40.24 -20.71 -6.28
N VAL A 887 40.07 -22.03 -6.15
CA VAL A 887 40.02 -22.71 -4.85
C VAL A 887 41.44 -23.05 -4.44
N SER A 888 41.93 -22.44 -3.36
CA SER A 888 43.26 -22.74 -2.84
C SER A 888 43.29 -24.16 -2.29
N LYS A 889 44.16 -25.01 -2.85
CA LYS A 889 44.43 -26.33 -2.26
C LYS A 889 45.27 -26.12 -1.00
N LEU A 890 44.63 -26.22 0.17
CA LEU A 890 45.30 -26.18 1.46
C LEU A 890 46.30 -27.36 1.54
N THR A 891 47.58 -27.06 1.76
CA THR A 891 48.55 -28.09 2.12
C THR A 891 48.18 -28.69 3.48
N PRO A 892 48.57 -29.93 3.79
CA PRO A 892 48.29 -30.54 5.10
C PRO A 892 48.72 -29.66 6.28
N GLU A 893 49.86 -28.98 6.15
CA GLU A 893 50.38 -28.03 7.14
C GLU A 893 49.48 -26.79 7.32
N LEU A 894 49.06 -26.16 6.22
CA LEU A 894 48.17 -24.99 6.30
C LEU A 894 46.78 -25.36 6.80
N ARG A 895 46.30 -26.55 6.45
CA ARG A 895 45.05 -27.11 6.98
C ARG A 895 45.13 -27.27 8.51
N ALA A 896 46.23 -27.81 9.03
CA ALA A 896 46.43 -27.93 10.48
C ALA A 896 46.40 -26.55 11.18
N LYS A 897 47.12 -25.56 10.63
CA LYS A 897 47.11 -24.18 11.16
C LYS A 897 45.72 -23.54 11.11
N ALA A 898 44.95 -23.78 10.04
CA ALA A 898 43.59 -23.28 9.91
C ALA A 898 42.64 -23.90 10.95
N LEU A 899 42.78 -25.21 11.23
CA LEU A 899 42.01 -25.89 12.27
C LEU A 899 42.41 -25.42 13.67
N GLU A 900 43.70 -25.20 13.93
CA GLU A 900 44.19 -24.65 15.20
C GLU A 900 43.63 -23.24 15.44
N TRP A 901 43.67 -22.38 14.43
CA TRP A 901 43.10 -21.03 14.51
C TRP A 901 41.58 -21.04 14.75
N ASN A 902 40.88 -22.01 14.16
CA ASN A 902 39.43 -22.21 14.29
C ASN A 902 39.08 -23.41 15.20
N ALA A 903 39.80 -23.55 16.32
CA ALA A 903 39.68 -24.73 17.19
C ALA A 903 38.27 -24.96 17.75
N ILE A 904 37.49 -23.90 17.98
CA ILE A 904 36.11 -24.03 18.48
C ILE A 904 35.20 -24.61 17.39
N ASP A 905 35.29 -24.08 16.17
CA ASP A 905 34.54 -24.62 15.02
C ASP A 905 34.96 -26.06 14.73
N TRP A 906 36.24 -26.42 14.94
CA TRP A 906 36.72 -27.79 14.83
C TRP A 906 36.07 -28.73 15.85
N LYS A 907 36.03 -28.33 17.12
CA LYS A 907 35.35 -29.09 18.18
C LYS A 907 33.85 -29.26 17.89
N LEU A 908 33.19 -28.19 17.44
CA LEU A 908 31.79 -28.20 16.98
C LEU A 908 31.57 -29.19 15.82
N TYR A 909 32.41 -29.12 14.79
CA TYR A 909 32.31 -29.99 13.62
C TYR A 909 32.54 -31.47 13.98
N GLN A 910 33.52 -31.79 14.81
CA GLN A 910 33.79 -33.15 15.26
C GLN A 910 32.58 -33.77 15.97
N TYR A 911 31.94 -33.02 16.87
CA TYR A 911 30.73 -33.45 17.56
C TYR A 911 29.59 -33.77 16.58
N PHE A 912 29.33 -32.86 15.64
CA PHE A 912 28.25 -33.05 14.67
C PHE A 912 28.57 -34.06 13.57
N ASN A 913 29.84 -34.29 13.25
CA ASN A 913 30.26 -35.37 12.37
C ASN A 913 29.96 -36.75 13.00
N ALA A 914 30.31 -36.95 14.26
CA ALA A 914 29.98 -38.18 14.97
C ALA A 914 28.46 -38.43 15.03
N THR A 915 27.68 -37.42 15.45
CA THR A 915 26.22 -37.55 15.53
C THR A 915 25.55 -37.72 14.16
N PHE A 916 26.10 -37.12 13.11
CA PHE A 916 25.64 -37.32 11.73
C PHE A 916 25.77 -38.78 11.30
N TRP A 917 26.93 -39.40 11.49
CA TRP A 917 27.12 -40.81 11.13
C TRP A 917 26.25 -41.76 11.94
N HIS A 918 26.02 -41.46 13.22
CA HIS A 918 25.02 -42.20 14.01
C HIS A 918 23.61 -42.12 13.42
N LYS A 919 23.21 -40.96 12.87
CA LYS A 919 21.91 -40.83 12.17
C LYS A 919 21.89 -41.58 10.83
N VAL A 920 22.99 -41.57 10.08
CA VAL A 920 23.12 -42.36 8.84
C VAL A 920 23.02 -43.87 9.15
N ASP A 921 23.66 -44.32 10.22
CA ASP A 921 23.59 -45.72 10.66
C ASP A 921 22.17 -46.11 11.10
N ALA A 922 21.48 -45.23 11.84
CA ALA A 922 20.09 -45.44 12.24
C ALA A 922 19.12 -45.48 11.04
N TYR A 923 19.38 -44.68 10.01
CA TYR A 923 18.61 -44.70 8.75
C TYR A 923 18.87 -45.97 7.92
N GLY A 924 20.08 -46.54 8.04
CA GLY A 924 20.56 -47.73 7.35
C GLY A 924 21.40 -47.40 6.12
N ARG A 925 22.66 -47.90 6.10
CA ARG A 925 23.65 -47.58 5.05
C ARG A 925 23.22 -48.02 3.64
N GLU A 926 22.61 -49.20 3.51
CA GLU A 926 22.14 -49.69 2.21
C GLU A 926 20.95 -48.88 1.68
N ARG A 927 20.03 -48.49 2.57
CA ARG A 927 18.91 -47.61 2.24
C ARG A 927 19.43 -46.23 1.83
N MET A 928 20.37 -45.67 2.59
CA MET A 928 21.02 -44.40 2.29
C MET A 928 21.67 -44.42 0.90
N ALA A 929 22.46 -45.44 0.58
CA ALA A 929 23.13 -45.57 -0.71
C ALA A 929 22.13 -45.62 -1.88
N ARG A 930 21.01 -46.34 -1.72
CA ARG A 930 19.94 -46.40 -2.75
C ARG A 930 19.26 -45.05 -2.93
N ASP A 931 18.85 -44.39 -1.85
CA ASP A 931 18.15 -43.11 -1.90
C ASP A 931 19.06 -41.98 -2.44
N VAL A 932 20.36 -41.99 -2.10
CA VAL A 932 21.36 -41.07 -2.67
C VAL A 932 21.56 -41.32 -4.17
N ALA A 933 21.67 -42.58 -4.59
CA ALA A 933 21.80 -42.92 -6.01
C ALA A 933 20.58 -42.43 -6.80
N GLU A 934 19.39 -42.56 -6.22
CA GLU A 934 18.14 -42.10 -6.82
C GLU A 934 18.04 -40.56 -6.87
N LEU A 935 18.48 -39.85 -5.83
CA LEU A 935 18.57 -38.39 -5.84
C LEU A 935 19.56 -37.90 -6.91
N ARG A 936 20.72 -38.55 -7.03
CA ARG A 936 21.71 -38.27 -8.10
C ARG A 936 21.12 -38.48 -9.49
N ARG A 937 20.37 -39.56 -9.70
CA ARG A 937 19.68 -39.85 -10.96
C ARG A 937 18.70 -38.73 -11.33
N ARG A 938 17.83 -38.32 -10.40
CA ARG A 938 16.87 -37.22 -10.62
C ARG A 938 17.55 -35.87 -10.87
N ASN A 939 18.63 -35.57 -10.15
CA ASN A 939 19.42 -34.36 -10.37
C ASN A 939 20.04 -34.33 -11.78
N ALA A 940 20.59 -35.45 -12.26
CA ALA A 940 21.15 -35.57 -13.60
C ALA A 940 20.08 -35.42 -14.70
N GLU A 941 18.92 -36.03 -14.50
CA GLU A 941 17.77 -35.88 -15.39
C GLU A 941 17.33 -34.42 -15.49
N MET A 942 17.11 -33.76 -14.35
CA MET A 942 16.72 -32.35 -14.33
C MET A 942 17.79 -31.41 -14.87
N ALA A 943 19.08 -31.70 -14.66
CA ALA A 943 20.18 -30.95 -15.24
C ALA A 943 20.16 -31.00 -16.77
N SER A 944 19.87 -32.17 -17.35
CA SER A 944 19.79 -32.35 -18.82
C SER A 944 18.62 -31.57 -19.45
N ILE A 945 17.54 -31.38 -18.69
CA ILE A 945 16.35 -30.62 -19.10
C ILE A 945 16.61 -29.12 -18.98
N CYS A 946 17.15 -28.66 -17.85
CA CYS A 946 17.19 -27.24 -17.51
C CYS A 946 18.45 -26.50 -17.96
N ILE A 947 19.62 -27.14 -17.95
CA ILE A 947 20.92 -26.47 -18.07
C ILE A 947 21.42 -26.53 -19.52
N ASP A 948 21.73 -25.36 -20.09
CA ASP A 948 22.36 -25.27 -21.41
C ASP A 948 23.80 -25.80 -21.33
N GLY A 949 24.13 -26.81 -22.15
CA GLY A 949 25.42 -27.49 -22.10
C GLY A 949 25.65 -28.41 -20.89
N GLY A 950 24.71 -28.51 -19.94
CA GLY A 950 24.77 -29.44 -18.81
C GLY A 950 25.81 -29.11 -17.71
N HIS A 951 26.44 -27.94 -17.73
CA HIS A 951 27.47 -27.54 -16.76
C HIS A 951 27.37 -26.07 -16.35
N ALA A 952 28.02 -25.71 -15.24
CA ALA A 952 28.11 -24.33 -14.77
C ALA A 952 29.10 -23.54 -15.64
N VAL A 953 28.80 -22.25 -15.87
CA VAL A 953 29.59 -21.33 -16.69
C VAL A 953 30.12 -20.15 -15.86
N ASP A 954 31.22 -19.56 -16.33
CA ASP A 954 31.78 -18.35 -15.75
C ASP A 954 30.78 -17.18 -15.80
N ALA A 955 30.82 -16.28 -14.81
CA ALA A 955 29.84 -15.19 -14.67
C ALA A 955 29.72 -14.28 -15.90
N GLY A 956 30.80 -14.10 -16.66
CA GLY A 956 30.80 -13.31 -17.90
C GLY A 956 30.13 -14.01 -19.10
N SER A 957 29.96 -15.32 -19.04
CA SER A 957 29.36 -16.16 -20.09
C SER A 957 27.86 -16.43 -19.85
N ILE A 958 27.29 -15.85 -18.79
CA ILE A 958 25.87 -15.96 -18.47
C ILE A 958 25.11 -14.96 -19.34
N LEU A 959 24.18 -15.46 -20.16
CA LEU A 959 23.45 -14.68 -21.16
C LEU A 959 22.42 -13.73 -20.51
N GLU A 960 21.72 -14.19 -19.48
CA GLU A 960 20.71 -13.39 -18.78
C GLU A 960 21.30 -12.68 -17.55
N THR A 961 21.26 -11.35 -17.53
CA THR A 961 21.69 -10.55 -16.36
C THR A 961 20.92 -10.91 -15.09
N SER A 962 19.66 -11.33 -15.22
CA SER A 962 18.81 -11.76 -14.09
C SER A 962 19.26 -13.07 -13.43
N MET A 963 20.15 -13.84 -14.07
CA MET A 963 20.69 -15.10 -13.55
C MET A 963 22.16 -14.98 -13.10
N GLN A 964 22.74 -13.77 -13.11
CA GLN A 964 24.12 -13.58 -12.73
C GLN A 964 24.30 -13.63 -11.19
N PRO A 965 25.12 -14.53 -10.65
CA PRO A 965 25.35 -14.61 -9.21
C PRO A 965 26.17 -13.41 -8.72
N TRP A 966 25.95 -13.02 -7.47
CA TRP A 966 26.70 -11.96 -6.83
C TRP A 966 28.18 -12.33 -6.69
N GLN A 967 29.06 -11.46 -7.21
CA GLN A 967 30.51 -11.65 -7.14
C GLN A 967 31.12 -10.98 -5.89
N PRO A 968 32.17 -11.56 -5.27
CA PRO A 968 32.95 -10.87 -4.26
C PRO A 968 33.66 -9.64 -4.85
N ILE A 969 34.14 -8.73 -3.99
CA ILE A 969 34.79 -7.48 -4.44
C ILE A 969 36.12 -7.82 -5.12
N GLY A 970 36.31 -7.34 -6.35
CA GLY A 970 37.56 -7.41 -7.10
C GLY A 970 37.98 -8.79 -7.64
N GLU A 971 37.11 -9.81 -7.55
CA GLU A 971 37.30 -11.13 -8.19
C GLU A 971 35.97 -11.68 -8.70
N ARG A 972 35.94 -12.22 -9.93
CA ARG A 972 34.76 -12.85 -10.55
C ARG A 972 34.86 -14.38 -10.52
N SER A 973 34.92 -14.96 -9.31
CA SER A 973 35.19 -16.39 -9.11
C SER A 973 33.95 -17.27 -9.01
N ILE A 974 32.74 -16.70 -8.87
CA ILE A 974 31.51 -17.47 -8.66
C ILE A 974 30.84 -17.78 -10.00
N MET A 975 30.64 -19.08 -10.27
CA MET A 975 30.01 -19.59 -11.48
C MET A 975 28.47 -19.60 -11.36
N GLY A 976 27.78 -19.59 -12.50
CA GLY A 976 26.32 -19.71 -12.59
C GLY A 976 25.91 -20.66 -13.72
N TYR A 977 24.65 -20.60 -14.15
CA TYR A 977 24.13 -21.49 -15.20
C TYR A 977 23.38 -20.69 -16.28
N ASN A 978 23.38 -21.22 -17.50
CA ASN A 978 22.51 -20.74 -18.57
C ASN A 978 21.27 -21.64 -18.67
N LEU A 979 20.09 -21.03 -18.77
CA LEU A 979 18.85 -21.76 -19.02
C LEU A 979 18.80 -22.27 -20.47
N LYS A 980 18.47 -23.55 -20.65
CA LYS A 980 18.31 -24.15 -21.99
C LYS A 980 17.19 -23.46 -22.77
N LYS A 981 17.41 -23.19 -24.07
CA LYS A 981 16.47 -22.40 -24.89
C LYS A 981 15.12 -23.09 -25.16
N ASN A 982 15.15 -24.42 -25.37
CA ASN A 982 13.99 -25.23 -25.73
C ASN A 982 13.53 -26.10 -24.55
N VAL A 983 13.19 -25.47 -23.42
CA VAL A 983 12.60 -26.19 -22.27
C VAL A 983 11.09 -26.31 -22.47
N ASP A 984 10.56 -27.51 -22.23
CA ASP A 984 9.14 -27.79 -22.32
C ASP A 984 8.30 -26.90 -21.37
N LYS A 985 7.06 -26.59 -21.75
CA LYS A 985 6.22 -25.60 -21.05
C LYS A 985 5.98 -26.00 -19.59
N ALA A 986 5.89 -27.31 -19.31
CA ALA A 986 5.73 -27.85 -17.97
C ALA A 986 6.94 -27.54 -17.05
N HIS A 987 8.16 -27.67 -17.58
CA HIS A 987 9.40 -27.55 -16.79
C HIS A 987 9.98 -26.13 -16.76
N ARG A 988 9.55 -25.24 -17.67
CA ARG A 988 10.13 -23.90 -17.85
C ARG A 988 10.14 -23.06 -16.56
N LYS A 989 9.05 -23.06 -15.79
CA LYS A 989 8.95 -22.30 -14.53
C LYS A 989 9.86 -22.89 -13.45
N LEU A 990 9.89 -24.22 -13.33
CA LEU A 990 10.72 -24.94 -12.35
C LEU A 990 12.21 -24.76 -12.67
N CYS A 991 12.63 -24.99 -13.91
CA CYS A 991 14.01 -24.79 -14.35
C CYS A 991 14.50 -23.37 -14.09
N ARG A 992 13.68 -22.35 -14.40
CA ARG A 992 14.04 -20.95 -14.11
C ARG A 992 14.31 -20.76 -12.62
N LYS A 993 13.40 -21.21 -11.75
CA LYS A 993 13.55 -21.12 -10.29
C LYS A 993 14.78 -21.86 -9.76
N MET A 994 15.06 -23.06 -10.26
CA MET A 994 16.23 -23.86 -9.84
C MET A 994 17.57 -23.20 -10.18
N LEU A 995 17.62 -22.43 -11.28
CA LEU A 995 18.83 -21.75 -11.74
C LEU A 995 18.98 -20.33 -11.17
N THR A 996 17.90 -19.72 -10.66
CA THR A 996 17.92 -18.37 -10.08
C THR A 996 18.80 -18.32 -8.82
N PRO A 997 19.82 -17.44 -8.77
CA PRO A 997 20.63 -17.26 -7.57
C PRO A 997 19.85 -16.61 -6.42
N GLU A 998 20.31 -16.84 -5.19
CA GLU A 998 19.61 -16.48 -3.94
C GLU A 998 19.06 -15.04 -3.89
N LEU A 999 19.89 -14.03 -4.21
CA LEU A 999 19.47 -12.62 -4.08
C LEU A 999 18.38 -12.25 -5.08
N GLN A 1000 18.42 -12.82 -6.29
CA GLN A 1000 17.40 -12.64 -7.30
C GLN A 1000 16.12 -13.38 -6.89
N TYR A 1001 16.22 -14.58 -6.33
CA TYR A 1001 15.06 -15.29 -5.83
C TYR A 1001 14.38 -14.54 -4.68
N LEU A 1002 15.15 -14.00 -3.72
CA LEU A 1002 14.61 -13.15 -2.65
C LEU A 1002 13.87 -11.92 -3.20
N THR A 1003 14.38 -11.32 -4.29
CA THR A 1003 13.68 -10.23 -4.99
C THR A 1003 12.34 -10.72 -5.55
N ASP A 1004 12.32 -11.88 -6.21
CA ASP A 1004 11.12 -12.45 -6.83
C ASP A 1004 10.03 -12.76 -5.77
N MET A 1005 10.43 -13.08 -4.54
CA MET A 1005 9.54 -13.29 -3.40
C MET A 1005 9.16 -11.99 -2.64
N GLY A 1006 9.50 -10.81 -3.17
CA GLY A 1006 9.06 -9.53 -2.62
C GLY A 1006 9.93 -8.94 -1.50
N VAL A 1007 11.18 -9.40 -1.36
CA VAL A 1007 12.16 -8.79 -0.44
C VAL A 1007 12.77 -7.54 -1.09
N ASN A 1008 12.73 -6.42 -0.38
CA ASN A 1008 13.32 -5.17 -0.86
C ASN A 1008 14.83 -5.16 -0.58
N LEU A 1009 15.64 -5.42 -1.60
CA LEU A 1009 17.10 -5.45 -1.50
C LEU A 1009 17.77 -4.12 -1.91
N TRP A 1010 17.14 -2.96 -1.67
CA TRP A 1010 17.67 -1.68 -2.16
C TRP A 1010 19.09 -1.36 -1.63
N ILE A 1011 19.41 -1.73 -0.39
CA ILE A 1011 20.75 -1.56 0.19
C ILE A 1011 21.77 -2.41 -0.58
N THR A 1012 21.47 -3.69 -0.78
CA THR A 1012 22.30 -4.62 -1.56
C THR A 1012 22.50 -4.15 -3.00
N ARG A 1013 21.43 -3.64 -3.64
CA ARG A 1013 21.49 -3.08 -5.00
C ARG A 1013 22.29 -1.78 -5.08
N LEU A 1014 22.20 -0.93 -4.05
CA LEU A 1014 23.00 0.30 -3.95
C LEU A 1014 24.49 -0.04 -3.88
N TRP A 1015 24.86 -1.01 -3.03
CA TRP A 1015 26.24 -1.53 -2.97
C TRP A 1015 26.68 -2.13 -4.32
N GLY A 1016 25.80 -2.86 -5.01
CA GLY A 1016 26.07 -3.37 -6.36
C GLY A 1016 26.38 -2.26 -7.37
N ARG A 1017 25.61 -1.17 -7.36
CA ARG A 1017 25.85 -0.01 -8.23
C ARG A 1017 27.09 0.79 -7.85
N ILE A 1018 27.36 0.95 -6.56
CA ILE A 1018 28.59 1.62 -6.07
C ILE A 1018 29.82 0.85 -6.57
N ARG A 1019 29.78 -0.49 -6.51
CA ARG A 1019 30.84 -1.35 -7.07
C ARG A 1019 31.02 -1.15 -8.58
N GLU A 1020 29.93 -1.13 -9.34
CA GLU A 1020 29.99 -0.90 -10.80
C GLU A 1020 30.57 0.49 -11.16
N ILE A 1021 30.24 1.52 -10.38
CA ILE A 1021 30.73 2.90 -10.61
C ILE A 1021 32.21 3.06 -10.29
N LEU A 1022 32.71 2.34 -9.28
CA LEU A 1022 34.10 2.46 -8.84
C LEU A 1022 35.10 1.76 -9.78
N HIS A 1023 34.65 1.04 -10.82
CA HIS A 1023 35.51 0.18 -11.66
C HIS A 1023 36.53 -0.61 -10.81
N TRP A 1024 36.03 -1.23 -9.74
CA TRP A 1024 36.79 -2.09 -8.84
C TRP A 1024 36.53 -3.57 -9.11
#